data_AF-A0A0W0I321-F1
#
_entry.id   AF-A0A0W0I321-F1
#
_cell.length_a   1.000
_cell.length_b   1.000
_cell.length_c   1.000
_cell.angle_alpha   90.00
_cell.angle_beta   90.00
_cell.angle_gamma   90.00
#
_symmetry.space_group_name_H-M   'P 1'
#
loop_
_entity.id
_entity.type
_entity.pdbx_description
1 polymer ?
#
loop_
_entity_poly.entity_id
_entity_poly.type
_entity_poly.pdbx_seq_one_letter_code
_entity_poly.pdbx_strand_id
1 'polypeptide(L)'
;MLKAAPMGKLARSTEQQSLGPDRFTPSSVAVREHRNRERADRIIDQFVERFTEKDFFPDDGDDALFALLVQLPEWPADLSIRIHNENDEVLAVFLKGSDDRVVQNSIVLMQNGDAYVAPDDVPISAEEPLLHLVFSQLPAGSDLGMGGNFPGSHSVAGRIVTLREQIAGLAKDQRPLLFDALVAANEGVSKSQLDTRTRNPLLPLWVRQQIFLTPTLGVLCALCPEVPVARLEELLEQMPLTEQETADLLEKTLVPDALGEALNISLDEWRSSLAIDGLARTRSFNIHTDELARDLAGQLLADTLGRELVIIDSGMTRYLTPGPDDTSIVLLHDNYGNYSAQDIGNGEVTSFKEGTDSFYLAISAQLKAEQRALLGMQFEQDVKSFRDLLTRLAIKENRGWFDPEKPTEIESGFLPEWFANAADVEKQRWKAAVQDYTQALLEAQAPDLLDPSGYGEPDLLRKYAREKLQERILLDHGVAVDPDAITVHTASIEIDPGIIIDTDYTYVGPSEVEPNIETQQRSLTELSLENIAVTDINFLLTGRAFDDQEQLISFLSAGYLFSLIRDLNVGENYVRFLNTELLTSTAGQWHRERFASVMRAQMRLDALEAKMAGDFLGDGGLPPELANRGYKWLAAVLDHPAEGNDRAAVEGHRIQVSQLSINGVTLSGILLVGAESLSSVASLVVFTPQVPDGRCFREVSDTQAFQQQVLLEPELLDYLVSRAPLTSQAHVRRVLTSGRDTLFMELQPCTGSFLDAVYESEVARVISAVDEQTNTTWETNWESAWEITKAVGDIVLTFAPFKVRLPIAALRSFYVIWQGVATMAADKASAPLYLVQAALLLADGLALPKGRRVKTPAANSIGRSVLDPKTAVAKIPGGLKLRDDGFYKGVYEKTPDGAASRFYAVQNGKAYAVRYDADSAAWRVIDPRRPDAYYQLPIQLDRQNVWVHASVGLRGGKKHSKPKSSSGSGSDSGSPDNGHRVKRYEIDLEGFFESRNFNNALKDIDGDLVAAVEKAVKRFLDDGNGSLHKHGDTGFSLDLPSIGGSTGRGKWRLILEPSKKGVIKAVNIKDTHKKRG
;
A
#
# COMPACT_ATOMS: atom_id res chain seq x y z
N MET A 1 -4.67 -34.01 -0.98
CA MET A 1 -3.57 -33.11 -0.58
C MET A 1 -4.16 -31.72 -0.46
N LEU A 2 -4.54 -31.34 0.76
CA LEU A 2 -5.07 -30.02 1.08
C LEU A 2 -3.89 -29.05 1.27
N LYS A 3 -3.68 -28.16 0.31
CA LYS A 3 -2.82 -26.97 0.47
C LYS A 3 -3.45 -25.80 -0.28
N ALA A 4 -4.41 -25.15 0.36
CA ALA A 4 -4.73 -23.73 0.13
C ALA A 4 -5.49 -23.18 1.35
N ALA A 5 -5.06 -22.00 1.79
CA ALA A 5 -5.39 -21.26 3.02
C ALA A 5 -4.74 -21.78 4.33
N PRO A 6 -4.00 -20.91 5.06
CA PRO A 6 -4.49 -19.59 5.47
C PRO A 6 -3.51 -18.43 5.15
N MET A 7 -3.51 -17.94 3.90
CA MET A 7 -2.99 -16.60 3.58
C MET A 7 -4.17 -15.63 3.48
N GLY A 8 -3.98 -14.37 3.89
CA GLY A 8 -5.04 -13.39 4.19
C GLY A 8 -6.26 -13.51 3.27
N LYS A 9 -7.42 -13.84 3.86
CA LYS A 9 -8.62 -14.40 3.20
C LYS A 9 -8.84 -13.88 1.77
N LEU A 10 -8.29 -14.59 0.79
CA LEU A 10 -8.93 -14.76 -0.51
C LEU A 10 -10.32 -15.36 -0.24
N ALA A 11 -11.34 -14.97 -1.01
CA ALA A 11 -12.67 -15.55 -0.85
C ALA A 11 -12.59 -17.10 -0.98
N ARG A 12 -13.45 -17.80 -0.24
CA ARG A 12 -13.37 -19.27 -0.07
C ARG A 12 -13.47 -19.98 -1.42
N SER A 13 -12.63 -21.01 -1.63
CA SER A 13 -12.72 -21.87 -2.81
C SER A 13 -14.08 -22.57 -2.90
N THR A 14 -14.45 -23.00 -4.11
CA THR A 14 -15.72 -23.70 -4.38
C THR A 14 -15.90 -24.93 -3.49
N GLU A 15 -14.81 -25.65 -3.18
CA GLU A 15 -14.82 -26.78 -2.25
C GLU A 15 -15.06 -26.35 -0.78
N GLN A 16 -14.51 -25.22 -0.35
CA GLN A 16 -14.68 -24.69 1.02
C GLN A 16 -16.08 -24.11 1.27
N GLN A 17 -16.78 -23.65 0.24
CA GLN A 17 -18.19 -23.21 0.32
C GLN A 17 -19.14 -24.37 0.68
N SER A 18 -18.73 -25.63 0.43
CA SER A 18 -19.53 -26.81 0.70
C SER A 18 -19.43 -27.37 2.14
N LEU A 19 -18.54 -26.83 2.99
CA LEU A 19 -18.05 -27.50 4.21
C LEU A 19 -18.32 -26.82 5.57
N GLY A 20 -19.11 -25.74 5.69
CA GLY A 20 -19.38 -25.13 7.02
C GLY A 20 -20.47 -24.06 7.05
N PRO A 21 -20.93 -23.64 8.25
CA PRO A 21 -22.07 -22.73 8.38
C PRO A 21 -21.83 -21.36 7.70
N ASP A 22 -22.93 -20.87 7.13
CA ASP A 22 -23.11 -19.87 6.07
C ASP A 22 -22.71 -18.40 6.36
N ARG A 23 -21.63 -18.16 7.11
CA ARG A 23 -21.16 -16.77 7.32
C ARG A 23 -20.06 -16.40 6.32
N PHE A 24 -20.42 -15.60 5.33
CA PHE A 24 -19.49 -15.01 4.36
C PHE A 24 -18.45 -14.10 5.07
N THR A 25 -17.18 -14.13 4.63
CA THR A 25 -16.16 -13.15 5.03
C THR A 25 -15.58 -12.49 3.77
N PRO A 26 -15.69 -11.16 3.59
CA PRO A 26 -15.14 -10.46 2.43
C PRO A 26 -13.60 -10.45 2.41
N SER A 27 -13.02 -10.32 1.22
CA SER A 27 -11.58 -10.08 1.04
C SER A 27 -11.20 -8.64 1.43
N SER A 28 -9.91 -8.41 1.71
CA SER A 28 -9.35 -7.06 1.92
C SER A 28 -9.63 -6.11 0.77
N VAL A 29 -9.49 -6.61 -0.46
CA VAL A 29 -9.76 -5.88 -1.70
C VAL A 29 -11.20 -5.39 -1.73
N ALA A 30 -12.17 -6.30 -1.46
CA ALA A 30 -13.58 -5.96 -1.51
C ALA A 30 -13.96 -4.91 -0.45
N VAL A 31 -13.35 -4.96 0.74
CA VAL A 31 -13.52 -3.93 1.78
C VAL A 31 -12.98 -2.57 1.30
N ARG A 32 -11.80 -2.54 0.68
CA ARG A 32 -11.20 -1.31 0.14
C ARG A 32 -12.05 -0.69 -0.97
N GLU A 33 -12.53 -1.51 -1.91
CA GLU A 33 -13.39 -1.07 -3.00
C GLU A 33 -14.74 -0.55 -2.52
N HIS A 34 -15.35 -1.24 -1.54
CA HIS A 34 -16.58 -0.77 -0.92
C HIS A 34 -16.40 0.59 -0.25
N ARG A 35 -15.33 0.78 0.53
CA ARG A 35 -15.02 2.08 1.14
C ARG A 35 -14.72 3.17 0.12
N ASN A 36 -14.08 2.84 -1.00
CA ASN A 36 -13.86 3.80 -2.08
C ASN A 36 -15.21 4.29 -2.64
N ARG A 37 -16.18 3.38 -2.83
CA ARG A 37 -17.54 3.72 -3.24
C ARG A 37 -18.29 4.55 -2.18
N GLU A 38 -18.21 4.18 -0.90
CA GLU A 38 -18.80 4.98 0.19
C GLU A 38 -18.18 6.38 0.30
N ARG A 39 -16.86 6.50 0.13
CA ARG A 39 -16.17 7.79 0.09
C ARG A 39 -16.69 8.64 -1.08
N ALA A 40 -16.81 8.05 -2.27
CA ALA A 40 -17.36 8.74 -3.43
C ALA A 40 -18.80 9.22 -3.17
N ASP A 41 -19.67 8.36 -2.62
CA ASP A 41 -21.03 8.75 -2.25
C ASP A 41 -21.06 9.89 -1.23
N ARG A 42 -20.25 9.80 -0.17
CA ARG A 42 -20.17 10.84 0.87
C ARG A 42 -19.72 12.18 0.31
N ILE A 43 -18.73 12.19 -0.59
CA ILE A 43 -18.29 13.42 -1.27
C ILE A 43 -19.48 14.02 -2.05
N ILE A 44 -20.20 13.19 -2.81
CA ILE A 44 -21.37 13.62 -3.58
C ILE A 44 -22.47 14.15 -2.66
N ASP A 45 -22.79 13.45 -1.57
CA ASP A 45 -23.81 13.86 -0.60
C ASP A 45 -23.44 15.20 0.04
N GLN A 46 -22.18 15.41 0.41
CA GLN A 46 -21.69 16.72 0.89
C GLN A 46 -21.86 17.81 -0.18
N PHE A 47 -21.61 17.51 -1.46
CA PHE A 47 -21.86 18.45 -2.55
C PHE A 47 -23.35 18.78 -2.71
N VAL A 48 -24.21 17.77 -2.65
CA VAL A 48 -25.66 17.91 -2.91
C VAL A 48 -26.37 18.58 -1.74
N GLU A 49 -26.03 18.23 -0.51
CA GLU A 49 -26.78 18.62 0.68
C GLU A 49 -26.24 19.89 1.35
N ARG A 50 -24.92 20.09 1.32
CA ARG A 50 -24.25 21.07 2.17
C ARG A 50 -23.42 22.10 1.43
N PHE A 51 -23.09 21.89 0.15
CA PHE A 51 -22.26 22.83 -0.61
C PHE A 51 -22.89 24.19 -0.83
N THR A 52 -24.19 24.33 -0.63
CA THR A 52 -24.87 25.63 -0.63
C THR A 52 -24.65 26.42 0.67
N GLU A 53 -24.19 25.78 1.74
CA GLU A 53 -23.78 26.44 2.98
C GLU A 53 -22.55 27.32 2.73
N LYS A 54 -22.59 28.54 3.28
CA LYS A 54 -21.47 29.47 3.23
C LYS A 54 -20.23 28.86 3.90
N ASP A 55 -19.07 28.99 3.26
CA ASP A 55 -17.75 28.52 3.73
C ASP A 55 -17.62 27.00 3.95
N PHE A 56 -18.64 26.21 3.62
CA PHE A 56 -18.55 24.75 3.65
C PHE A 56 -17.75 24.25 2.44
N PHE A 57 -16.85 23.29 2.69
CA PHE A 57 -16.11 22.60 1.65
C PHE A 57 -16.13 21.09 1.91
N PRO A 58 -16.43 20.25 0.91
CA PRO A 58 -16.45 18.80 1.08
C PRO A 58 -15.06 18.26 1.36
N ASP A 59 -14.95 17.31 2.28
CA ASP A 59 -13.68 16.65 2.61
C ASP A 59 -13.21 15.82 1.40
N ASP A 60 -11.94 15.97 1.02
CA ASP A 60 -11.36 15.37 -0.19
C ASP A 60 -12.12 15.71 -1.49
N GLY A 61 -12.90 16.80 -1.49
CA GLY A 61 -13.76 17.19 -2.60
C GLY A 61 -13.11 18.04 -3.69
N ASP A 62 -11.82 18.36 -3.60
CA ASP A 62 -11.10 19.26 -4.52
C ASP A 62 -11.26 18.84 -5.99
N ASP A 63 -10.93 17.59 -6.30
CA ASP A 63 -10.97 17.08 -7.67
C ASP A 63 -12.41 17.02 -8.21
N ALA A 64 -13.38 16.66 -7.36
CA ALA A 64 -14.80 16.71 -7.71
C ALA A 64 -15.27 18.15 -7.99
N LEU A 65 -14.83 19.13 -7.19
CA LEU A 65 -15.15 20.53 -7.42
C LEU A 65 -14.63 20.98 -8.80
N PHE A 66 -13.37 20.71 -9.11
CA PHE A 66 -12.79 21.14 -10.38
C PHE A 66 -13.40 20.40 -11.57
N ALA A 67 -13.71 19.11 -11.43
CA ALA A 67 -14.45 18.34 -12.41
C ALA A 67 -15.83 18.93 -12.69
N LEU A 68 -16.58 19.28 -11.64
CA LEU A 68 -17.92 19.88 -11.78
C LEU A 68 -17.85 21.29 -12.38
N LEU A 69 -16.91 22.12 -11.93
CA LEU A 69 -16.71 23.49 -12.41
C LEU A 69 -16.57 23.55 -13.93
N VAL A 70 -15.68 22.72 -14.50
CA VAL A 70 -15.42 22.74 -15.95
C VAL A 70 -16.59 22.21 -16.78
N GLN A 71 -17.57 21.53 -16.16
CA GLN A 71 -18.76 21.00 -16.83
C GLN A 71 -19.97 21.92 -16.74
N LEU A 72 -19.89 23.05 -16.03
CA LEU A 72 -20.97 24.03 -16.02
C LEU A 72 -21.23 24.59 -17.43
N PRO A 73 -22.50 24.83 -17.82
CA PRO A 73 -22.84 25.36 -19.14
C PRO A 73 -22.07 26.64 -19.50
N GLU A 74 -21.95 27.54 -18.53
CA GLU A 74 -21.32 28.87 -18.60
C GLU A 74 -19.79 28.81 -18.52
N TRP A 75 -19.20 27.64 -18.26
CA TRP A 75 -17.75 27.46 -18.28
C TRP A 75 -17.22 27.51 -19.73
N PRO A 76 -16.22 28.38 -20.04
CA PRO A 76 -15.65 28.49 -21.38
C PRO A 76 -14.95 27.19 -21.81
N ALA A 77 -15.18 26.74 -23.06
CA ALA A 77 -14.62 25.49 -23.57
C ALA A 77 -13.10 25.53 -23.77
N ASP A 78 -12.53 26.72 -23.90
CA ASP A 78 -11.11 27.03 -24.09
C ASP A 78 -10.39 27.37 -22.77
N LEU A 79 -11.06 27.27 -21.63
CA LEU A 79 -10.50 27.54 -20.30
C LEU A 79 -10.26 26.22 -19.54
N SER A 80 -9.00 26.00 -19.12
CA SER A 80 -8.62 24.85 -18.28
C SER A 80 -8.37 25.26 -16.83
N ILE A 81 -8.51 24.31 -15.89
CA ILE A 81 -7.96 24.43 -14.53
C ILE A 81 -6.74 23.53 -14.46
N ARG A 82 -5.60 24.08 -14.04
CA ARG A 82 -4.33 23.36 -13.87
C ARG A 82 -3.93 23.42 -12.41
N ILE A 83 -3.86 22.24 -11.79
CA ILE A 83 -3.40 22.10 -10.41
C ILE A 83 -1.90 21.89 -10.46
N HIS A 84 -1.14 22.80 -9.86
CA HIS A 84 0.31 22.75 -9.82
C HIS A 84 0.78 22.45 -8.39
N ASN A 85 1.91 21.77 -8.24
CA ASN A 85 2.61 21.76 -6.97
C ASN A 85 3.43 23.06 -6.78
N GLU A 86 4.13 23.18 -5.66
CA GLU A 86 4.95 24.36 -5.35
C GLU A 86 6.08 24.65 -6.36
N ASN A 87 6.50 23.64 -7.13
CA ASN A 87 7.53 23.74 -8.16
C ASN A 87 6.98 24.10 -9.55
N ASP A 88 5.69 24.43 -9.65
CA ASP A 88 5.02 24.69 -10.92
C ASP A 88 4.86 23.43 -11.81
N GLU A 89 4.98 22.23 -11.23
CA GLU A 89 4.70 20.99 -11.96
C GLU A 89 3.20 20.70 -11.92
N VAL A 90 2.65 20.33 -13.07
CA VAL A 90 1.24 19.98 -13.21
C VAL A 90 0.95 18.65 -12.48
N LEU A 91 0.00 18.68 -11.54
CA LEU A 91 -0.55 17.53 -10.83
C LEU A 91 -1.80 16.98 -11.51
N ALA A 92 -2.67 17.87 -11.95
CA ALA A 92 -3.91 17.53 -12.64
C ALA A 92 -4.33 18.67 -13.60
N VAL A 93 -5.01 18.29 -14.68
CA VAL A 93 -5.62 19.22 -15.63
C VAL A 93 -7.08 18.88 -15.77
N PHE A 94 -7.95 19.86 -15.58
CA PHE A 94 -9.39 19.75 -15.79
C PHE A 94 -9.78 20.62 -17.00
N LEU A 95 -10.55 20.01 -17.89
CA LEU A 95 -11.04 20.66 -19.11
C LEU A 95 -12.44 20.16 -19.44
N LYS A 96 -13.29 21.07 -19.94
CA LYS A 96 -14.64 20.74 -20.42
C LYS A 96 -14.61 19.68 -21.51
N GLY A 97 -13.77 19.93 -22.53
CA GLY A 97 -13.48 19.01 -23.61
C GLY A 97 -12.36 18.01 -23.31
N SER A 98 -11.90 17.34 -24.37
CA SER A 98 -10.85 16.31 -24.33
C SER A 98 -9.67 16.62 -25.25
N ASP A 99 -9.70 17.78 -25.91
CA ASP A 99 -8.65 18.27 -26.79
C ASP A 99 -7.97 19.48 -26.15
N ASP A 100 -6.78 19.26 -25.58
CA ASP A 100 -5.97 20.31 -24.94
C ASP A 100 -5.57 21.42 -25.93
N ARG A 101 -5.62 21.17 -27.24
CA ARG A 101 -5.26 22.16 -28.27
C ARG A 101 -6.25 23.32 -28.36
N VAL A 102 -7.45 23.16 -27.82
CA VAL A 102 -8.49 24.19 -27.79
C VAL A 102 -8.23 25.21 -26.66
N VAL A 103 -7.39 24.86 -25.68
CA VAL A 103 -7.12 25.70 -24.51
C VAL A 103 -6.39 26.98 -24.91
N GLN A 104 -7.00 28.13 -24.63
CA GLN A 104 -6.41 29.46 -24.81
C GLN A 104 -5.99 30.09 -23.49
N ASN A 105 -6.72 29.79 -22.41
CA ASN A 105 -6.50 30.34 -21.08
C ASN A 105 -6.48 29.21 -20.03
N SER A 106 -5.79 29.43 -18.92
CA SER A 106 -5.76 28.49 -17.80
C SER A 106 -5.82 29.20 -16.45
N ILE A 107 -6.66 28.69 -15.57
CA ILE A 107 -6.61 28.99 -14.13
C ILE A 107 -5.55 28.08 -13.53
N VAL A 108 -4.56 28.67 -12.86
CA VAL A 108 -3.48 27.93 -12.21
C VAL A 108 -3.69 27.98 -10.70
N LEU A 109 -3.85 26.81 -10.09
CA LEU A 109 -4.03 26.66 -8.65
C LEU A 109 -2.83 25.91 -8.07
N MET A 110 -2.08 26.57 -7.21
CA MET A 110 -0.89 26.01 -6.59
C MET A 110 -1.23 25.34 -5.26
N GLN A 111 -1.06 24.03 -5.18
CA GLN A 111 -1.36 23.22 -4.00
C GLN A 111 -0.15 23.11 -3.06
N ASN A 112 -0.37 23.34 -1.77
CA ASN A 112 0.58 23.14 -0.67
C ASN A 112 -0.14 22.44 0.50
N GLY A 113 0.08 21.13 0.63
CA GLY A 113 -0.63 20.28 1.58
C GLY A 113 -2.14 20.37 1.36
N ASP A 114 -2.89 20.67 2.43
CA ASP A 114 -4.35 20.83 2.40
C ASP A 114 -4.83 22.24 2.02
N ALA A 115 -3.97 23.08 1.45
CA ALA A 115 -4.25 24.47 1.12
C ALA A 115 -3.80 24.84 -0.30
N TYR A 116 -4.39 25.91 -0.85
CA TYR A 116 -3.91 26.55 -2.08
C TYR A 116 -3.15 27.84 -1.78
N VAL A 117 -2.26 28.24 -2.68
CA VAL A 117 -1.50 29.49 -2.59
C VAL A 117 -2.00 30.46 -3.65
N ALA A 118 -2.39 31.67 -3.23
CA ALA A 118 -2.74 32.71 -4.20
C ALA A 118 -1.48 33.41 -4.74
N PRO A 119 -1.51 33.96 -5.97
CA PRO A 119 -0.47 34.86 -6.46
C PRO A 119 -0.36 36.15 -5.62
N ASP A 120 0.83 36.77 -5.58
CA ASP A 120 1.14 37.97 -4.77
C ASP A 120 0.17 39.14 -5.01
N ASP A 121 -0.36 39.25 -6.23
CA ASP A 121 -1.20 40.38 -6.67
C ASP A 121 -2.71 40.13 -6.51
N VAL A 122 -3.12 38.97 -5.98
CA VAL A 122 -4.54 38.59 -5.88
C VAL A 122 -5.06 38.79 -4.45
N PRO A 123 -6.00 39.72 -4.22
CA PRO A 123 -6.62 39.87 -2.91
C PRO A 123 -7.50 38.65 -2.59
N ILE A 124 -7.18 37.95 -1.51
CA ILE A 124 -7.96 36.79 -1.04
C ILE A 124 -8.95 37.24 0.04
N SER A 125 -10.21 36.87 -0.13
CA SER A 125 -11.22 37.03 0.92
C SER A 125 -11.00 36.00 2.04
N ALA A 126 -11.24 36.39 3.29
CA ALA A 126 -11.26 35.45 4.42
C ALA A 126 -12.43 34.46 4.33
N GLU A 127 -13.49 34.87 3.65
CA GLU A 127 -14.67 34.06 3.32
C GLU A 127 -14.52 33.52 1.88
N GLU A 128 -14.85 32.26 1.66
CA GLU A 128 -14.83 31.60 0.35
C GLU A 128 -13.48 31.67 -0.41
N PRO A 129 -12.34 31.42 0.27
CA PRO A 129 -11.03 31.81 -0.24
C PRO A 129 -10.63 31.11 -1.55
N LEU A 130 -10.94 29.82 -1.72
CA LEU A 130 -10.62 29.06 -2.94
C LEU A 130 -11.47 29.51 -4.14
N LEU A 131 -12.77 29.72 -3.93
CA LEU A 131 -13.65 30.19 -5.01
C LEU A 131 -13.30 31.62 -5.38
N HIS A 132 -12.97 32.49 -4.42
CA HIS A 132 -12.42 33.82 -4.72
C HIS A 132 -11.16 33.77 -5.58
N LEU A 133 -10.23 32.85 -5.28
CA LEU A 133 -9.03 32.65 -6.09
C LEU A 133 -9.38 32.21 -7.53
N VAL A 134 -10.33 31.29 -7.71
CA VAL A 134 -10.82 30.89 -9.04
C VAL A 134 -11.42 32.09 -9.79
N PHE A 135 -12.30 32.87 -9.14
CA PHE A 135 -12.93 34.05 -9.74
C PHE A 135 -11.93 35.12 -10.15
N SER A 136 -10.84 35.29 -9.40
CA SER A 136 -9.80 36.28 -9.70
C SER A 136 -9.05 36.00 -11.01
N GLN A 137 -9.06 34.75 -11.47
CA GLN A 137 -8.36 34.30 -12.68
C GLN A 137 -9.30 34.08 -13.88
N LEU A 138 -10.61 34.35 -13.73
CA LEU A 138 -11.56 34.20 -14.82
C LEU A 138 -11.32 35.26 -15.91
N PRO A 139 -11.52 34.90 -17.20
CA PRO A 139 -11.49 35.87 -18.30
C PRO A 139 -12.50 37.02 -18.09
N ALA A 140 -12.12 38.22 -18.53
CA ALA A 140 -12.99 39.38 -18.49
C ALA A 140 -14.29 39.12 -19.27
N GLY A 141 -15.44 39.32 -18.61
CA GLY A 141 -16.76 39.04 -19.19
C GLY A 141 -17.27 37.61 -19.00
N SER A 142 -16.64 36.78 -18.15
CA SER A 142 -17.19 35.47 -17.79
C SER A 142 -18.57 35.58 -17.14
N ASP A 143 -19.52 34.79 -17.63
CA ASP A 143 -20.89 34.67 -17.10
C ASP A 143 -21.03 33.65 -15.95
N LEU A 144 -19.91 33.08 -15.47
CA LEU A 144 -19.93 32.03 -14.44
C LEU A 144 -20.58 32.54 -13.12
N GLY A 145 -21.53 31.78 -12.57
CA GLY A 145 -22.25 32.17 -11.36
C GLY A 145 -23.18 33.37 -11.54
N MET A 146 -23.54 33.76 -12.77
CA MET A 146 -24.58 34.75 -13.03
C MET A 146 -25.98 34.11 -12.99
N GLY A 147 -27.03 34.94 -12.81
CA GLY A 147 -28.43 34.49 -12.83
C GLY A 147 -29.12 34.42 -11.47
N GLY A 148 -28.42 34.72 -10.37
CA GLY A 148 -29.01 34.82 -9.04
C GLY A 148 -30.07 35.93 -8.93
N ASN A 149 -31.26 35.58 -8.44
CA ASN A 149 -32.38 36.51 -8.26
C ASN A 149 -32.44 37.06 -6.82
N PHE A 150 -31.36 37.67 -6.35
CA PHE A 150 -31.27 38.29 -5.03
C PHE A 150 -30.39 39.54 -5.02
N PRO A 151 -30.56 40.47 -4.07
CA PRO A 151 -29.74 41.68 -3.98
C PRO A 151 -28.25 41.35 -3.83
N GLY A 152 -27.42 41.92 -4.70
CA GLY A 152 -25.97 41.69 -4.68
C GLY A 152 -25.49 40.47 -5.47
N SER A 153 -26.36 39.79 -6.23
CA SER A 153 -25.99 38.64 -7.09
C SER A 153 -24.94 38.95 -8.15
N HIS A 154 -24.77 40.22 -8.53
CA HIS A 154 -23.71 40.66 -9.45
C HIS A 154 -22.34 40.86 -8.80
N SER A 155 -22.24 40.86 -7.46
CA SER A 155 -20.96 40.90 -6.75
C SER A 155 -20.25 39.54 -6.81
N VAL A 156 -18.93 39.49 -6.61
CA VAL A 156 -18.19 38.21 -6.57
C VAL A 156 -18.76 37.27 -5.51
N ALA A 157 -19.06 37.76 -4.30
CA ALA A 157 -19.68 36.98 -3.25
C ALA A 157 -21.07 36.44 -3.65
N GLY A 158 -21.90 37.27 -4.31
CA GLY A 158 -23.19 36.84 -4.84
C GLY A 158 -23.07 35.78 -5.94
N ARG A 159 -22.10 35.94 -6.85
CA ARG A 159 -21.81 34.95 -7.90
C ARG A 159 -21.33 33.62 -7.32
N ILE A 160 -20.57 33.64 -6.22
CA ILE A 160 -20.16 32.43 -5.50
C ILE A 160 -21.37 31.68 -4.92
N VAL A 161 -22.36 32.39 -4.37
CA VAL A 161 -23.61 31.78 -3.88
C VAL A 161 -24.34 31.05 -5.02
N THR A 162 -24.55 31.72 -6.16
CA THR A 162 -25.18 31.10 -7.34
C THR A 162 -24.35 29.94 -7.90
N LEU A 163 -23.02 30.07 -7.92
CA LEU A 163 -22.12 29.01 -8.37
C LEU A 163 -22.25 27.75 -7.49
N ARG A 164 -22.32 27.91 -6.17
CA ARG A 164 -22.52 26.79 -5.22
C ARG A 164 -23.82 26.05 -5.50
N GLU A 165 -24.92 26.79 -5.72
CA GLU A 165 -26.22 26.21 -6.11
C GLU A 165 -26.14 25.44 -7.42
N GLN A 166 -25.48 26.00 -8.45
CA GLN A 166 -25.30 25.35 -9.75
C GLN A 166 -24.46 24.07 -9.65
N ILE A 167 -23.38 24.08 -8.86
CA ILE A 167 -22.52 22.92 -8.64
C ILE A 167 -23.27 21.84 -7.87
N ALA A 168 -23.99 22.18 -6.79
CA ALA A 168 -24.81 21.23 -6.04
C ALA A 168 -25.89 20.60 -6.94
N GLY A 169 -26.53 21.41 -7.79
CA GLY A 169 -27.50 20.94 -8.79
C GLY A 169 -26.86 19.98 -9.81
N LEU A 170 -25.70 20.35 -10.36
CA LEU A 170 -24.97 19.50 -11.31
C LEU A 170 -24.51 18.18 -10.68
N ALA A 171 -24.00 18.22 -9.44
CA ALA A 171 -23.61 17.02 -8.70
C ALA A 171 -24.80 16.08 -8.46
N LYS A 172 -25.98 16.64 -8.20
CA LYS A 172 -27.24 15.89 -8.07
C LYS A 172 -27.67 15.26 -9.40
N ASP A 173 -27.68 16.04 -10.47
CA ASP A 173 -28.16 15.61 -11.79
C ASP A 173 -27.23 14.60 -12.46
N GLN A 174 -25.92 14.75 -12.25
CA GLN A 174 -24.87 13.90 -12.82
C GLN A 174 -24.29 12.91 -11.79
N ARG A 175 -25.02 12.61 -10.71
CA ARG A 175 -24.57 11.74 -9.62
C ARG A 175 -23.93 10.42 -10.10
N PRO A 176 -24.53 9.66 -11.05
CA PRO A 176 -23.91 8.43 -11.55
C PRO A 176 -22.56 8.65 -12.21
N LEU A 177 -22.44 9.66 -13.08
CA LEU A 177 -21.17 9.98 -13.74
C LEU A 177 -20.15 10.55 -12.75
N LEU A 178 -20.57 11.35 -11.78
CA LEU A 178 -19.67 11.89 -10.76
C LEU A 178 -19.11 10.77 -9.88
N PHE A 179 -19.95 9.80 -9.51
CA PHE A 179 -19.54 8.62 -8.77
C PHE A 179 -18.50 7.80 -9.53
N ASP A 180 -18.78 7.47 -10.80
CA ASP A 180 -17.83 6.71 -11.63
C ASP A 180 -16.51 7.47 -11.79
N ALA A 181 -16.56 8.80 -11.94
CA ALA A 181 -15.37 9.64 -12.06
C ALA A 181 -14.54 9.63 -10.77
N LEU A 182 -15.17 9.72 -9.60
CA LEU A 182 -14.48 9.68 -8.30
C LEU A 182 -13.83 8.32 -8.04
N VAL A 183 -14.54 7.23 -8.32
CA VAL A 183 -14.01 5.87 -8.17
C VAL A 183 -12.81 5.66 -9.12
N ALA A 184 -12.94 6.04 -10.39
CA ALA A 184 -11.89 5.88 -11.39
C ALA A 184 -10.70 6.85 -11.23
N ALA A 185 -10.94 8.09 -10.78
CA ALA A 185 -9.86 9.06 -10.53
C ALA A 185 -8.96 8.62 -9.38
N ASN A 186 -9.51 7.95 -8.35
CA ASN A 186 -8.72 7.34 -7.28
C ASN A 186 -7.76 6.24 -7.80
N GLU A 187 -8.07 5.65 -8.96
CA GLU A 187 -7.21 4.72 -9.69
C GLU A 187 -6.30 5.41 -10.72
N GLY A 188 -6.28 6.75 -10.80
CA GLY A 188 -5.43 7.49 -11.73
C GLY A 188 -5.90 7.48 -13.18
N VAL A 189 -7.17 7.14 -13.43
CA VAL A 189 -7.76 7.18 -14.77
C VAL A 189 -8.03 8.62 -15.21
N SER A 190 -7.75 8.95 -16.47
CA SER A 190 -8.01 10.26 -17.07
C SER A 190 -8.65 10.15 -18.46
N LYS A 191 -9.25 11.24 -18.94
CA LYS A 191 -9.83 11.32 -20.31
C LYS A 191 -8.82 10.98 -21.39
N SER A 192 -7.53 11.28 -21.17
CA SER A 192 -6.46 11.02 -22.13
C SER A 192 -6.14 9.53 -22.36
N GLN A 193 -6.59 8.64 -21.46
CA GLN A 193 -6.32 7.19 -21.52
C GLN A 193 -7.51 6.38 -22.07
N LEU A 194 -8.69 6.98 -22.23
CA LEU A 194 -9.92 6.28 -22.62
C LEU A 194 -10.21 6.38 -24.13
N ASP A 195 -10.53 5.24 -24.75
CA ASP A 195 -11.01 5.16 -26.14
C ASP A 195 -12.43 5.77 -26.28
N THR A 196 -12.73 6.26 -27.49
CA THR A 196 -13.76 7.28 -27.78
C THR A 196 -15.23 6.99 -27.43
N ARG A 197 -15.60 5.82 -26.88
CA ARG A 197 -17.01 5.44 -26.65
C ARG A 197 -17.50 5.53 -25.20
N THR A 198 -16.61 5.64 -24.21
CA THR A 198 -16.95 5.67 -22.76
C THR A 198 -16.25 6.86 -22.09
N ARG A 199 -16.46 8.08 -22.60
CA ARG A 199 -15.86 9.29 -22.01
C ARG A 199 -16.76 9.84 -20.93
N ASN A 200 -16.47 9.52 -19.67
CA ASN A 200 -17.03 10.25 -18.54
C ASN A 200 -16.48 11.70 -18.56
N PRO A 201 -17.33 12.73 -18.76
CA PRO A 201 -16.89 14.11 -18.87
C PRO A 201 -16.39 14.69 -17.55
N LEU A 202 -16.69 14.07 -16.41
CA LEU A 202 -16.24 14.51 -15.09
C LEU A 202 -14.85 13.99 -14.73
N LEU A 203 -14.23 13.15 -15.57
CA LEU A 203 -12.82 12.80 -15.37
C LEU A 203 -11.89 13.99 -15.67
N PRO A 204 -10.76 14.11 -14.95
CA PRO A 204 -9.70 15.03 -15.33
C PRO A 204 -9.21 14.73 -16.76
N LEU A 205 -8.78 15.77 -17.47
CA LEU A 205 -8.14 15.61 -18.78
C LEU A 205 -6.88 14.76 -18.64
N TRP A 206 -6.08 15.08 -17.63
CA TRP A 206 -4.82 14.43 -17.32
C TRP A 206 -4.56 14.50 -15.81
N VAL A 207 -3.96 13.45 -15.27
CA VAL A 207 -3.44 13.41 -13.89
C VAL A 207 -2.02 12.84 -13.91
N ARG A 208 -1.20 13.29 -12.97
CA ARG A 208 0.18 12.80 -12.78
C ARG A 208 0.23 11.32 -12.40
N GLN A 209 -0.80 10.84 -11.69
CA GLN A 209 -0.95 9.43 -11.29
C GLN A 209 -1.32 8.58 -12.51
N GLN A 210 -0.36 8.20 -13.35
CA GLN A 210 -0.61 7.23 -14.42
C GLN A 210 -0.25 5.83 -13.93
N ILE A 211 -1.17 4.87 -14.07
CA ILE A 211 -0.86 3.45 -13.84
C ILE A 211 0.10 2.97 -14.93
N PHE A 212 1.27 2.44 -14.57
CA PHE A 212 2.07 1.63 -15.49
C PHE A 212 1.79 0.17 -15.21
N LEU A 213 1.13 -0.46 -16.16
CA LEU A 213 0.84 -1.88 -16.11
C LEU A 213 2.14 -2.64 -16.42
N THR A 214 2.53 -3.57 -15.54
CA THR A 214 3.50 -4.60 -15.92
C THR A 214 2.94 -5.41 -17.10
N PRO A 215 3.76 -6.04 -17.96
CA PRO A 215 3.25 -6.84 -19.07
C PRO A 215 2.21 -7.88 -18.63
N THR A 216 2.46 -8.55 -17.51
CA THR A 216 1.59 -9.56 -16.91
C THR A 216 0.26 -8.96 -16.46
N LEU A 217 0.31 -7.84 -15.73
CA LEU A 217 -0.88 -7.13 -15.29
C LEU A 217 -1.66 -6.58 -16.48
N GLY A 218 -0.99 -6.14 -17.55
CA GLY A 218 -1.61 -5.70 -18.79
C GLY A 218 -2.37 -6.82 -19.49
N VAL A 219 -1.84 -8.05 -19.52
CA VAL A 219 -2.56 -9.23 -20.05
C VAL A 219 -3.78 -9.56 -19.19
N LEU A 220 -3.65 -9.55 -17.85
CA LEU A 220 -4.80 -9.78 -16.97
C LEU A 220 -5.88 -8.70 -17.12
N CYS A 221 -5.50 -7.43 -17.21
CA CYS A 221 -6.44 -6.33 -17.47
C CYS A 221 -7.14 -6.49 -18.82
N ALA A 222 -6.44 -7.01 -19.84
CA ALA A 222 -7.05 -7.29 -21.14
C ALA A 222 -8.02 -8.48 -21.11
N LEU A 223 -7.75 -9.47 -20.25
CA LEU A 223 -8.64 -10.62 -20.04
C LEU A 223 -9.86 -10.25 -19.18
N CYS A 224 -9.70 -9.33 -18.24
CA CYS A 224 -10.72 -8.90 -17.29
C CYS A 224 -10.84 -7.36 -17.29
N PRO A 225 -11.32 -6.75 -18.39
CA PRO A 225 -11.33 -5.29 -18.55
C PRO A 225 -12.31 -4.56 -17.62
N GLU A 226 -13.20 -5.31 -16.97
CA GLU A 226 -14.32 -4.82 -16.17
C GLU A 226 -13.98 -4.77 -14.69
N VAL A 227 -12.72 -5.06 -14.35
CA VAL A 227 -12.22 -5.28 -12.99
C VAL A 227 -11.17 -4.21 -12.66
N PRO A 228 -11.20 -3.64 -11.45
CA PRO A 228 -10.17 -2.71 -11.00
C PRO A 228 -8.77 -3.30 -11.13
N VAL A 229 -7.84 -2.50 -11.65
CA VAL A 229 -6.42 -2.92 -11.81
C VAL A 229 -5.83 -3.31 -10.45
N ALA A 230 -6.18 -2.58 -9.39
CA ALA A 230 -5.72 -2.84 -8.03
C ALA A 230 -6.11 -4.25 -7.51
N ARG A 231 -7.26 -4.78 -7.94
CA ARG A 231 -7.70 -6.14 -7.58
C ARG A 231 -6.86 -7.20 -8.28
N LEU A 232 -6.55 -7.01 -9.56
CA LEU A 232 -5.69 -7.91 -10.33
C LEU A 232 -4.23 -7.86 -9.85
N GLU A 233 -3.76 -6.67 -9.46
CA GLU A 233 -2.43 -6.48 -8.90
C GLU A 233 -2.26 -7.16 -7.54
N GLU A 234 -3.20 -6.99 -6.60
CA GLU A 234 -3.15 -7.65 -5.29
C GLU A 234 -3.21 -9.18 -5.44
N LEU A 235 -3.97 -9.68 -6.42
CA LEU A 235 -4.04 -11.11 -6.72
C LEU A 235 -2.69 -11.65 -7.21
N LEU A 236 -1.97 -10.90 -8.05
CA LEU A 236 -0.60 -11.24 -8.48
C LEU A 236 0.43 -11.11 -7.36
N GLU A 237 0.26 -10.19 -6.42
CA GLU A 237 1.14 -10.06 -5.25
C GLU A 237 0.98 -11.25 -4.29
N GLN A 238 -0.26 -11.72 -4.10
CA GLN A 238 -0.55 -12.87 -3.26
C GLN A 238 -0.22 -14.20 -3.94
N MET A 239 -0.27 -14.25 -5.27
CA MET A 239 0.02 -15.43 -6.08
C MET A 239 1.08 -15.10 -7.14
N PRO A 240 2.35 -14.93 -6.73
CA PRO A 240 3.42 -14.62 -7.66
C PRO A 240 3.62 -15.76 -8.66
N LEU A 241 3.68 -15.41 -9.94
CA LEU A 241 3.89 -16.36 -11.03
C LEU A 241 5.36 -16.80 -11.09
N THR A 242 5.59 -18.07 -11.40
CA THR A 242 6.92 -18.54 -11.81
C THR A 242 7.33 -17.95 -13.15
N GLU A 243 8.62 -18.01 -13.50
CA GLU A 243 9.11 -17.55 -14.81
C GLU A 243 8.40 -18.25 -15.97
N GLN A 244 8.16 -19.57 -15.84
CA GLN A 244 7.47 -20.36 -16.85
C GLN A 244 6.00 -19.96 -17.00
N GLU A 245 5.28 -19.78 -15.89
CA GLU A 245 3.88 -19.32 -15.90
C GLU A 245 3.76 -17.89 -16.42
N THR A 246 4.74 -17.03 -16.12
CA THR A 246 4.80 -15.67 -16.67
C THR A 246 4.97 -15.71 -18.19
N ALA A 247 5.89 -16.54 -18.70
CA ALA A 247 6.07 -16.72 -20.14
C ALA A 247 4.81 -17.29 -20.81
N ASP A 248 4.18 -18.31 -20.21
CA ASP A 248 2.96 -18.92 -20.73
C ASP A 248 1.77 -17.94 -20.74
N LEU A 249 1.64 -17.08 -19.71
CA LEU A 249 0.62 -16.04 -19.69
C LEU A 249 0.89 -14.95 -20.73
N LEU A 250 2.13 -14.49 -20.88
CA LEU A 250 2.48 -13.42 -21.83
C LEU A 250 2.43 -13.88 -23.29
N GLU A 251 2.88 -15.09 -23.59
CA GLU A 251 3.01 -15.59 -24.96
C GLU A 251 1.77 -16.35 -25.43
N LYS A 252 1.13 -17.12 -24.54
CA LYS A 252 0.01 -18.02 -24.87
C LYS A 252 -1.30 -17.59 -24.24
N THR A 253 -1.30 -16.55 -23.40
CA THR A 253 -2.48 -16.11 -22.63
C THR A 253 -3.07 -17.25 -21.80
N LEU A 254 -2.21 -18.17 -21.35
CA LEU A 254 -2.60 -19.30 -20.52
C LEU A 254 -2.52 -18.88 -19.06
N VAL A 255 -3.66 -18.82 -18.39
CA VAL A 255 -3.75 -18.54 -16.95
C VAL A 255 -3.50 -19.84 -16.19
N PRO A 256 -2.53 -19.91 -15.26
CA PRO A 256 -2.31 -21.09 -14.43
C PRO A 256 -3.56 -21.48 -13.65
N ASP A 257 -3.86 -22.77 -13.49
CA ASP A 257 -5.12 -23.26 -12.90
C ASP A 257 -5.40 -22.64 -11.52
N ALA A 258 -4.39 -22.57 -10.66
CA ALA A 258 -4.52 -21.97 -9.33
C ALA A 258 -4.81 -20.46 -9.39
N LEU A 259 -4.18 -19.75 -10.33
CA LEU A 259 -4.46 -18.32 -10.57
C LEU A 259 -5.87 -18.15 -11.15
N GLY A 260 -6.29 -19.04 -12.05
CA GLY A 260 -7.61 -19.04 -12.68
C GLY A 260 -8.73 -19.26 -11.67
N GLU A 261 -8.56 -20.20 -10.73
CA GLU A 261 -9.51 -20.42 -9.64
C GLU A 261 -9.61 -19.18 -8.74
N ALA A 262 -8.48 -18.64 -8.28
CA ALA A 262 -8.48 -17.44 -7.44
C ALA A 262 -9.06 -16.21 -8.16
N LEU A 263 -8.79 -16.08 -9.46
CA LEU A 263 -9.35 -15.03 -10.29
C LEU A 263 -10.87 -15.16 -10.39
N ASN A 264 -11.40 -16.34 -10.69
CA ASN A 264 -12.86 -16.55 -10.77
C ASN A 264 -13.57 -16.20 -9.47
N ILE A 265 -13.03 -16.64 -8.33
CA ILE A 265 -13.59 -16.30 -7.02
C ILE A 265 -13.57 -14.78 -6.78
N SER A 266 -12.46 -14.12 -7.10
CA SER A 266 -12.31 -12.67 -6.99
C SER A 266 -13.26 -11.90 -7.91
N LEU A 267 -13.47 -12.41 -9.14
CA LEU A 267 -14.41 -11.85 -10.11
C LEU A 267 -15.85 -11.98 -9.63
N ASP A 268 -16.24 -13.13 -9.11
CA ASP A 268 -17.57 -13.34 -8.57
C ASP A 268 -17.82 -12.43 -7.36
N GLU A 269 -16.81 -12.28 -6.48
CA GLU A 269 -16.87 -11.32 -5.37
C GLU A 269 -17.11 -9.88 -5.85
N TRP A 270 -16.33 -9.44 -6.84
CA TRP A 270 -16.47 -8.13 -7.45
C TRP A 270 -17.85 -7.92 -8.07
N ARG A 271 -18.32 -8.88 -8.88
CA ARG A 271 -19.58 -8.79 -9.61
C ARG A 271 -20.78 -8.66 -8.71
N SER A 272 -20.94 -9.51 -7.70
CA SER A 272 -22.12 -9.41 -6.84
C SER A 272 -22.05 -8.18 -5.93
N SER A 273 -20.85 -7.79 -5.47
CA SER A 273 -20.70 -6.55 -4.71
C SER A 273 -21.05 -5.31 -5.53
N LEU A 274 -20.74 -5.31 -6.82
CA LEU A 274 -21.11 -4.24 -7.74
C LEU A 274 -22.61 -4.29 -8.07
N ALA A 275 -23.17 -5.47 -8.30
CA ALA A 275 -24.60 -5.66 -8.57
C ALA A 275 -25.48 -5.19 -7.41
N ILE A 276 -25.13 -5.55 -6.16
CA ILE A 276 -25.86 -5.13 -4.96
C ILE A 276 -25.77 -3.61 -4.75
N ASP A 277 -24.59 -3.00 -4.94
CA ASP A 277 -24.44 -1.54 -4.86
C ASP A 277 -25.28 -0.81 -5.92
N GLY A 278 -25.22 -1.32 -7.17
CA GLY A 278 -25.99 -0.78 -8.29
C GLY A 278 -27.50 -0.98 -8.14
N LEU A 279 -27.96 -1.95 -7.34
CA LEU A 279 -29.36 -2.17 -6.98
C LEU A 279 -29.80 -1.22 -5.86
N ALA A 280 -28.96 -1.01 -4.85
CA ALA A 280 -29.24 -0.12 -3.73
C ALA A 280 -29.26 1.36 -4.12
N ARG A 281 -28.39 1.78 -5.06
CA ARG A 281 -28.19 3.20 -5.39
C ARG A 281 -28.21 3.43 -6.90
N THR A 282 -28.70 4.59 -7.33
CA THR A 282 -28.70 4.94 -8.76
C THR A 282 -27.26 5.07 -9.26
N ARG A 283 -26.82 4.11 -10.08
CA ARG A 283 -25.51 4.04 -10.73
C ARG A 283 -25.63 4.08 -12.25
N SER A 284 -24.51 4.24 -12.93
CA SER A 284 -24.40 4.01 -14.36
C SER A 284 -24.76 2.57 -14.70
N PHE A 285 -25.24 2.35 -15.92
CA PHE A 285 -25.67 1.02 -16.34
C PHE A 285 -24.54 0.00 -16.21
N ASN A 286 -24.84 -1.11 -15.55
CA ASN A 286 -23.97 -2.25 -15.41
C ASN A 286 -24.79 -3.53 -15.60
N ILE A 287 -24.28 -4.46 -16.42
CA ILE A 287 -25.00 -5.68 -16.78
C ILE A 287 -25.31 -6.58 -15.58
N HIS A 288 -24.39 -6.71 -14.62
CA HIS A 288 -24.59 -7.55 -13.44
C HIS A 288 -25.66 -6.99 -12.49
N THR A 289 -25.73 -5.65 -12.39
CA THR A 289 -26.81 -4.98 -11.65
C THR A 289 -28.16 -5.22 -12.31
N ASP A 290 -28.19 -5.08 -13.63
CA ASP A 290 -29.40 -5.24 -14.43
C ASP A 290 -29.94 -6.68 -14.36
N GLU A 291 -29.08 -7.68 -14.58
CA GLU A 291 -29.42 -9.10 -14.42
C GLU A 291 -29.99 -9.40 -13.03
N LEU A 292 -29.30 -8.95 -11.97
CA LEU A 292 -29.77 -9.14 -10.60
C LEU A 292 -31.13 -8.45 -10.35
N ALA A 293 -31.34 -7.25 -10.89
CA ALA A 293 -32.60 -6.53 -10.76
C ALA A 293 -33.75 -7.24 -11.49
N ARG A 294 -33.50 -7.76 -12.70
CA ARG A 294 -34.47 -8.55 -13.49
C ARG A 294 -34.89 -9.81 -12.76
N ASP A 295 -33.92 -10.57 -12.25
CA ASP A 295 -34.17 -11.84 -11.58
C ASP A 295 -34.97 -11.64 -10.30
N LEU A 296 -34.55 -10.71 -9.44
CA LEU A 296 -35.23 -10.44 -8.18
C LEU A 296 -36.63 -9.82 -8.39
N ALA A 297 -36.77 -8.89 -9.34
CA ALA A 297 -38.08 -8.31 -9.65
C ALA A 297 -39.01 -9.36 -10.25
N GLY A 298 -38.51 -10.21 -11.17
CA GLY A 298 -39.28 -11.29 -11.77
C GLY A 298 -39.79 -12.29 -10.73
N GLN A 299 -38.92 -12.74 -9.83
CA GLN A 299 -39.29 -13.62 -8.71
C GLN A 299 -40.30 -12.94 -7.79
N LEU A 300 -40.05 -11.70 -7.39
CA LEU A 300 -40.94 -10.96 -6.49
C LEU A 300 -42.34 -10.72 -7.10
N LEU A 301 -42.42 -10.41 -8.39
CA LEU A 301 -43.67 -10.24 -9.13
C LEU A 301 -44.43 -11.57 -9.26
N ALA A 302 -43.73 -12.67 -9.54
CA ALA A 302 -44.33 -13.99 -9.62
C ALA A 302 -44.86 -14.45 -8.25
N ASP A 303 -44.07 -14.33 -7.19
CA ASP A 303 -44.40 -14.82 -5.86
C ASP A 303 -45.48 -13.98 -5.17
N THR A 304 -45.46 -12.66 -5.38
CA THR A 304 -46.37 -11.73 -4.66
C THR A 304 -47.66 -11.46 -5.44
N LEU A 305 -47.56 -11.35 -6.77
CA LEU A 305 -48.68 -10.91 -7.62
C LEU A 305 -49.13 -11.98 -8.63
N GLY A 306 -48.39 -13.08 -8.80
CA GLY A 306 -48.67 -14.08 -9.82
C GLY A 306 -48.47 -13.58 -11.25
N ARG A 307 -47.63 -12.56 -11.45
CA ARG A 307 -47.37 -11.93 -12.77
C ARG A 307 -45.97 -12.26 -13.25
N GLU A 308 -45.82 -12.62 -14.52
CA GLU A 308 -44.52 -12.85 -15.16
C GLU A 308 -43.91 -11.53 -15.66
N LEU A 309 -42.60 -11.35 -15.46
CA LEU A 309 -41.84 -10.24 -16.03
C LEU A 309 -41.22 -10.67 -17.36
N VAL A 310 -41.59 -9.99 -18.44
CA VAL A 310 -41.10 -10.27 -19.80
C VAL A 310 -40.31 -9.08 -20.32
N ILE A 311 -39.08 -9.33 -20.77
CA ILE A 311 -38.20 -8.29 -21.32
C ILE A 311 -37.95 -8.56 -22.79
N ILE A 312 -38.20 -7.55 -23.62
CA ILE A 312 -37.97 -7.59 -25.06
C ILE A 312 -36.75 -6.72 -25.36
N ASP A 313 -35.63 -7.36 -25.70
CA ASP A 313 -34.43 -6.65 -26.10
C ASP A 313 -34.55 -6.05 -27.51
N SER A 314 -33.81 -4.96 -27.74
CA SER A 314 -33.77 -4.25 -29.02
C SER A 314 -33.42 -5.19 -30.18
N GLY A 315 -34.32 -5.28 -31.16
CA GLY A 315 -34.18 -6.15 -32.34
C GLY A 315 -34.93 -7.48 -32.25
N MET A 316 -35.54 -7.81 -31.10
CA MET A 316 -36.40 -8.99 -30.93
C MET A 316 -37.83 -8.74 -31.46
N THR A 317 -38.53 -9.81 -31.84
CA THR A 317 -39.93 -9.75 -32.29
C THR A 317 -40.86 -9.29 -31.16
N ARG A 318 -41.89 -8.50 -31.52
CA ARG A 318 -42.93 -8.04 -30.58
C ARG A 318 -43.53 -9.20 -29.80
N TYR A 319 -43.77 -8.98 -28.52
CA TYR A 319 -44.47 -9.93 -27.66
C TYR A 319 -45.87 -10.19 -28.22
N LEU A 320 -46.18 -11.48 -28.43
CA LEU A 320 -47.47 -11.94 -28.90
C LEU A 320 -48.27 -12.42 -27.70
N THR A 321 -49.36 -11.73 -27.41
CA THR A 321 -50.21 -11.98 -26.26
C THR A 321 -50.73 -13.43 -26.27
N PRO A 322 -50.53 -14.24 -25.20
CA PRO A 322 -51.05 -15.60 -25.10
C PRO A 322 -52.59 -15.69 -25.07
N GLY A 323 -53.28 -14.58 -24.78
CA GLY A 323 -54.74 -14.51 -24.74
C GLY A 323 -55.25 -13.26 -23.99
N PRO A 324 -56.58 -13.08 -23.88
CA PRO A 324 -57.18 -11.93 -23.17
C PRO A 324 -56.98 -11.94 -21.64
N ASP A 325 -56.53 -13.07 -21.09
CA ASP A 325 -56.25 -13.24 -19.65
C ASP A 325 -54.76 -13.04 -19.31
N ASP A 326 -53.95 -12.58 -20.26
CA ASP A 326 -52.53 -12.33 -20.03
C ASP A 326 -52.33 -11.14 -19.07
N THR A 327 -51.61 -11.41 -17.98
CA THR A 327 -51.29 -10.44 -16.95
C THR A 327 -49.79 -10.18 -16.85
N SER A 328 -49.00 -10.52 -17.87
CA SER A 328 -47.55 -10.28 -17.87
C SER A 328 -47.22 -8.79 -17.69
N ILE A 329 -46.00 -8.49 -17.25
CA ILE A 329 -45.43 -7.13 -17.27
C ILE A 329 -44.40 -7.12 -18.39
N VAL A 330 -44.70 -6.38 -19.46
CA VAL A 330 -43.86 -6.36 -20.66
C VAL A 330 -43.04 -5.08 -20.69
N LEU A 331 -41.72 -5.24 -20.68
CA LEU A 331 -40.76 -4.15 -20.79
C LEU A 331 -39.98 -4.24 -22.09
N LEU A 332 -39.70 -3.10 -22.71
CA LEU A 332 -38.78 -2.99 -23.85
C LEU A 332 -37.44 -2.44 -23.36
N HIS A 333 -36.35 -3.13 -23.71
CA HIS A 333 -34.99 -2.77 -23.33
C HIS A 333 -34.15 -2.40 -24.56
N ASP A 334 -33.43 -1.27 -24.50
CA ASP A 334 -32.69 -0.73 -25.64
C ASP A 334 -31.25 -1.26 -25.79
N ASN A 335 -30.81 -2.18 -24.92
CA ASN A 335 -29.43 -2.66 -24.76
C ASN A 335 -28.44 -1.62 -24.18
N TYR A 336 -28.91 -0.46 -23.74
CA TYR A 336 -28.12 0.59 -23.09
C TYR A 336 -28.63 0.90 -21.68
N GLY A 337 -29.44 0.00 -21.10
CA GLY A 337 -29.96 0.14 -19.74
C GLY A 337 -31.20 1.01 -19.61
N ASN A 338 -31.85 1.38 -20.72
CA ASN A 338 -33.11 2.11 -20.68
C ASN A 338 -34.29 1.17 -20.93
N TYR A 339 -35.32 1.34 -20.12
CA TYR A 339 -36.55 0.57 -20.19
C TYR A 339 -37.76 1.46 -20.49
N SER A 340 -38.70 0.87 -21.23
CA SER A 340 -40.03 1.42 -21.43
C SER A 340 -41.07 0.34 -21.16
N ALA A 341 -42.27 0.76 -20.76
CA ALA A 341 -43.39 -0.13 -20.47
C ALA A 341 -44.26 -0.28 -21.70
N GLN A 342 -44.63 -1.51 -22.06
CA GLN A 342 -45.59 -1.77 -23.13
C GLN A 342 -46.91 -2.26 -22.55
N ASP A 343 -48.00 -1.54 -22.80
CA ASP A 343 -49.35 -1.98 -22.43
C ASP A 343 -49.79 -3.14 -23.35
N ILE A 344 -50.23 -4.23 -22.74
CA ILE A 344 -50.58 -5.47 -23.44
C ILE A 344 -51.92 -5.36 -24.19
N GLY A 345 -52.86 -4.55 -23.69
CA GLY A 345 -54.20 -4.42 -24.22
C GLY A 345 -54.27 -3.53 -25.47
N ASN A 346 -53.48 -2.47 -25.53
CA ASN A 346 -53.48 -1.51 -26.65
C ASN A 346 -52.14 -1.39 -27.40
N GLY A 347 -51.05 -1.95 -26.86
CA GLY A 347 -49.69 -1.88 -27.44
C GLY A 347 -48.98 -0.53 -27.25
N GLU A 348 -49.52 0.37 -26.43
CA GLU A 348 -48.96 1.69 -26.15
C GLU A 348 -47.66 1.57 -25.35
N VAL A 349 -46.66 2.39 -25.72
CA VAL A 349 -45.35 2.38 -25.09
C VAL A 349 -45.18 3.63 -24.25
N THR A 350 -45.02 3.46 -22.94
CA THR A 350 -44.71 4.54 -22.00
C THR A 350 -43.20 4.61 -21.81
N SER A 351 -42.61 5.76 -22.14
CA SER A 351 -41.17 6.03 -21.99
C SER A 351 -40.90 6.82 -20.73
N PHE A 352 -39.73 6.60 -20.12
CA PHE A 352 -39.29 7.25 -18.89
C PHE A 352 -38.02 8.06 -19.14
N LYS A 353 -37.60 8.83 -18.12
CA LYS A 353 -36.28 9.49 -18.14
C LYS A 353 -35.21 8.41 -18.33
N GLU A 354 -34.29 8.65 -19.27
CA GLU A 354 -33.14 7.77 -19.52
C GLU A 354 -32.31 7.57 -18.24
N GLY A 355 -31.81 6.34 -18.06
CA GLY A 355 -31.06 5.90 -16.89
C GLY A 355 -31.59 4.61 -16.28
N THR A 356 -30.83 4.07 -15.32
CA THR A 356 -31.09 2.78 -14.66
C THR A 356 -32.40 2.76 -13.86
N ASP A 357 -32.92 3.92 -13.45
CA ASP A 357 -34.21 4.03 -12.76
C ASP A 357 -35.42 3.73 -13.67
N SER A 358 -35.24 3.79 -14.99
CA SER A 358 -36.30 3.51 -15.97
C SER A 358 -36.87 2.09 -15.84
N PHE A 359 -36.06 1.11 -15.42
CA PHE A 359 -36.51 -0.27 -15.15
C PHE A 359 -37.62 -0.31 -14.09
N TYR A 360 -37.35 0.30 -12.93
CA TYR A 360 -38.27 0.32 -11.79
C TYR A 360 -39.52 1.14 -12.10
N LEU A 361 -39.36 2.27 -12.80
CA LEU A 361 -40.49 3.10 -13.24
C LEU A 361 -41.40 2.34 -14.23
N ALA A 362 -40.81 1.59 -15.17
CA ALA A 362 -41.57 0.85 -16.17
C ALA A 362 -42.37 -0.32 -15.55
N ILE A 363 -41.85 -0.96 -14.51
CA ILE A 363 -42.61 -1.92 -13.71
C ILE A 363 -43.73 -1.19 -12.96
N SER A 364 -43.41 -0.13 -12.23
CA SER A 364 -44.37 0.59 -11.38
C SER A 364 -45.55 1.19 -12.16
N ALA A 365 -45.31 1.70 -13.37
CA ALA A 365 -46.35 2.24 -14.26
C ALA A 365 -47.41 1.18 -14.65
N GLN A 366 -47.04 -0.11 -14.68
CA GLN A 366 -47.95 -1.21 -15.03
C GLN A 366 -48.65 -1.86 -13.82
N LEU A 367 -48.45 -1.31 -12.61
CA LEU A 367 -49.03 -1.80 -11.37
C LEU A 367 -50.17 -0.91 -10.87
N LYS A 368 -51.21 -1.51 -10.27
CA LYS A 368 -52.24 -0.75 -9.55
C LYS A 368 -51.74 -0.29 -8.19
N ALA A 369 -52.38 0.72 -7.59
CA ALA A 369 -51.99 1.26 -6.27
C ALA A 369 -51.90 0.17 -5.17
N GLU A 370 -52.85 -0.77 -5.13
CA GLU A 370 -52.84 -1.89 -4.18
C GLU A 370 -51.66 -2.84 -4.41
N GLN A 371 -51.32 -3.11 -5.68
CA GLN A 371 -50.19 -3.96 -6.04
C GLN A 371 -48.86 -3.28 -5.71
N ARG A 372 -48.75 -1.96 -5.91
CA ARG A 372 -47.58 -1.17 -5.52
C ARG A 372 -47.33 -1.25 -4.01
N ALA A 373 -48.39 -1.14 -3.21
CA ALA A 373 -48.30 -1.26 -1.76
C ALA A 373 -47.79 -2.64 -1.30
N LEU A 374 -48.18 -3.73 -1.98
CA LEU A 374 -47.67 -5.08 -1.69
C LEU A 374 -46.17 -5.22 -1.98
N LEU A 375 -45.64 -4.43 -2.91
CA LEU A 375 -44.21 -4.36 -3.24
C LEU A 375 -43.47 -3.25 -2.47
N GLY A 376 -44.09 -2.70 -1.41
CA GLY A 376 -43.47 -1.69 -0.54
C GLY A 376 -43.43 -0.27 -1.13
N MET A 377 -44.00 -0.03 -2.30
CA MET A 377 -44.03 1.29 -2.94
C MET A 377 -45.21 2.13 -2.42
N GLN A 378 -44.96 3.41 -2.11
CA GLN A 378 -46.00 4.33 -1.64
C GLN A 378 -46.78 5.01 -2.76
N PHE A 379 -46.14 5.27 -3.91
CA PHE A 379 -46.73 5.91 -5.09
C PHE A 379 -45.99 5.45 -6.35
N GLU A 380 -46.50 5.81 -7.53
CA GLU A 380 -45.99 5.30 -8.82
C GLU A 380 -44.51 5.62 -9.09
N GLN A 381 -44.01 6.76 -8.63
CA GLN A 381 -42.62 7.19 -8.82
C GLN A 381 -41.71 6.81 -7.65
N ASP A 382 -42.17 5.97 -6.71
CA ASP A 382 -41.41 5.58 -5.51
C ASP A 382 -40.36 4.48 -5.82
N VAL A 383 -39.41 4.83 -6.69
CA VAL A 383 -38.31 3.95 -7.12
C VAL A 383 -37.46 3.52 -5.94
N LYS A 384 -37.22 4.43 -4.99
CA LYS A 384 -36.39 4.17 -3.80
C LYS A 384 -36.93 3.01 -2.98
N SER A 385 -38.21 3.02 -2.60
CA SER A 385 -38.76 1.95 -1.77
C SER A 385 -38.74 0.59 -2.46
N PHE A 386 -38.91 0.56 -3.79
CA PHE A 386 -38.83 -0.69 -4.55
C PHE A 386 -37.38 -1.22 -4.61
N ARG A 387 -36.40 -0.33 -4.81
CA ARG A 387 -34.97 -0.66 -4.75
C ARG A 387 -34.54 -1.16 -3.38
N ASP A 388 -34.96 -0.50 -2.30
CA ASP A 388 -34.69 -0.92 -0.91
C ASP A 388 -35.28 -2.34 -0.63
N LEU A 389 -36.41 -2.69 -1.25
CA LEU A 389 -36.97 -4.05 -1.17
C LEU A 389 -36.12 -5.07 -1.93
N LEU A 390 -35.79 -4.82 -3.20
CA LEU A 390 -34.95 -5.74 -3.99
C LEU A 390 -33.55 -5.89 -3.36
N THR A 391 -32.98 -4.80 -2.85
CA THR A 391 -31.68 -4.81 -2.17
C THR A 391 -31.68 -5.73 -0.95
N ARG A 392 -32.71 -5.67 -0.11
CA ARG A 392 -32.85 -6.59 1.04
C ARG A 392 -32.98 -8.05 0.61
N LEU A 393 -33.66 -8.32 -0.52
CA LEU A 393 -33.72 -9.67 -1.08
C LEU A 393 -32.34 -10.11 -1.58
N ALA A 394 -31.64 -9.27 -2.33
CA ALA A 394 -30.28 -9.53 -2.81
C ALA A 394 -29.30 -9.82 -1.68
N ILE A 395 -29.32 -9.03 -0.60
CA ILE A 395 -28.49 -9.24 0.59
C ILE A 395 -28.83 -10.58 1.25
N LYS A 396 -30.13 -10.91 1.35
CA LYS A 396 -30.59 -12.16 1.96
C LYS A 396 -30.16 -13.39 1.15
N GLU A 397 -30.32 -13.35 -0.18
CA GLU A 397 -29.88 -14.42 -1.09
C GLU A 397 -28.36 -14.59 -1.06
N ASN A 398 -27.64 -13.48 -0.95
CA ASN A 398 -26.20 -13.46 -0.74
C ASN A 398 -25.78 -13.66 0.74
N ARG A 399 -26.68 -14.14 1.61
CA ARG A 399 -26.38 -14.55 3.00
C ARG A 399 -25.78 -13.44 3.89
N GLY A 400 -26.22 -12.20 3.70
CA GLY A 400 -25.74 -11.04 4.46
C GLY A 400 -24.42 -10.46 3.96
N TRP A 401 -23.98 -10.87 2.76
CA TRP A 401 -22.85 -10.28 2.07
C TRP A 401 -23.13 -8.83 1.69
N PHE A 402 -22.35 -7.91 2.27
CA PHE A 402 -22.39 -6.44 2.06
C PHE A 402 -23.78 -5.82 2.12
N ASP A 403 -24.06 -5.11 3.21
CA ASP A 403 -25.27 -4.30 3.37
C ASP A 403 -24.96 -2.83 3.02
N PRO A 404 -25.23 -2.36 1.78
CA PRO A 404 -24.94 -0.98 1.36
C PRO A 404 -25.77 0.10 2.10
N GLU A 405 -26.77 -0.32 2.89
CA GLU A 405 -27.56 0.56 3.76
C GLU A 405 -26.90 0.73 5.15
N LYS A 406 -25.97 -0.15 5.53
CA LYS A 406 -25.17 -0.01 6.75
C LYS A 406 -23.84 0.63 6.42
N PRO A 407 -23.56 1.86 6.86
CA PRO A 407 -22.26 2.48 6.63
C PRO A 407 -21.16 1.59 7.23
N THR A 408 -20.09 1.35 6.48
CA THR A 408 -18.84 0.76 7.02
C THR A 408 -17.95 1.78 7.70
N GLU A 409 -18.53 2.96 8.01
CA GLU A 409 -18.09 3.74 9.17
C GLU A 409 -17.86 2.77 10.31
N ILE A 410 -16.67 2.83 10.88
CA ILE A 410 -16.34 2.00 12.03
C ILE A 410 -17.43 2.30 13.04
N GLU A 411 -18.31 1.31 13.28
CA GLU A 411 -19.41 1.47 14.23
C GLU A 411 -18.79 2.14 15.43
N SER A 412 -19.38 3.23 15.94
CA SER A 412 -18.79 3.98 17.04
C SER A 412 -18.46 3.11 18.26
N GLY A 413 -19.05 1.91 18.35
CA GLY A 413 -18.70 0.85 19.30
C GLY A 413 -17.33 0.16 19.11
N PHE A 414 -16.64 0.33 17.98
CA PHE A 414 -15.27 -0.14 17.74
C PHE A 414 -14.21 0.96 17.97
N LEU A 415 -14.62 2.23 18.04
CA LEU A 415 -13.74 3.32 18.47
C LEU A 415 -13.70 3.35 20.00
N PRO A 416 -12.53 3.53 20.63
CA PRO A 416 -12.51 3.74 22.07
C PRO A 416 -13.23 5.01 22.46
N GLU A 417 -13.88 5.00 23.63
CA GLU A 417 -14.61 6.15 24.17
C GLU A 417 -13.77 7.43 24.20
N TRP A 418 -12.48 7.32 24.57
CA TRP A 418 -11.57 8.45 24.61
C TRP A 418 -11.35 9.11 23.24
N PHE A 419 -11.31 8.31 22.16
CA PHE A 419 -11.09 8.81 20.82
C PHE A 419 -12.38 9.38 20.21
N ALA A 420 -13.51 8.71 20.44
CA ALA A 420 -14.82 9.18 20.00
C ALA A 420 -15.14 10.57 20.59
N ASN A 421 -14.85 10.76 21.88
CA ASN A 421 -15.13 11.98 22.64
C ASN A 421 -14.06 13.09 22.49
N ALA A 422 -12.94 12.83 21.81
CA ALA A 422 -11.87 13.81 21.64
C ALA A 422 -12.27 14.95 20.67
N ALA A 423 -11.66 16.12 20.86
CA ALA A 423 -11.89 17.28 20.01
C ALA A 423 -11.34 17.07 18.59
N ASP A 424 -11.97 17.71 17.59
CA ASP A 424 -11.56 17.61 16.18
C ASP A 424 -10.09 17.96 15.94
N VAL A 425 -9.57 18.98 16.65
CA VAL A 425 -8.16 19.39 16.55
C VAL A 425 -7.23 18.29 17.04
N GLU A 426 -7.64 17.50 18.03
CA GLU A 426 -6.86 16.37 18.55
C GLU A 426 -6.91 15.19 17.59
N LYS A 427 -8.08 14.91 16.99
CA LYS A 427 -8.24 13.92 15.91
C LYS A 427 -7.37 14.26 14.69
N GLN A 428 -7.23 15.55 14.32
CA GLN A 428 -6.30 15.99 13.25
C GLN A 428 -4.84 15.75 13.62
N ARG A 429 -4.45 16.08 14.85
CA ARG A 429 -3.06 15.84 15.32
C ARG A 429 -2.73 14.36 15.39
N TRP A 430 -3.68 13.54 15.84
CA TRP A 430 -3.56 12.10 15.83
C TRP A 430 -3.39 11.56 14.41
N LYS A 431 -4.23 12.02 13.45
CA LYS A 431 -4.09 11.67 12.02
C LYS A 431 -2.70 11.99 11.47
N ALA A 432 -2.20 13.20 11.74
CA ALA A 432 -0.85 13.59 11.32
C ALA A 432 0.24 12.72 11.98
N ALA A 433 0.11 12.40 13.27
CA ALA A 433 1.07 11.53 13.96
C ALA A 433 1.07 10.09 13.43
N VAL A 434 -0.08 9.54 13.03
CA VAL A 434 -0.17 8.24 12.36
C VAL A 434 0.55 8.26 11.01
N GLN A 435 0.41 9.35 10.24
CA GLN A 435 1.11 9.52 8.97
C GLN A 435 2.63 9.63 9.18
N ASP A 436 3.07 10.45 10.13
CA ASP A 436 4.49 10.61 10.49
C ASP A 436 5.10 9.27 10.94
N TYR A 437 4.39 8.51 11.76
CA TYR A 437 4.81 7.19 12.22
C TYR A 437 4.94 6.19 11.06
N THR A 438 3.92 6.14 10.19
CA THR A 438 3.94 5.28 9.00
C THR A 438 5.11 5.63 8.09
N GLN A 439 5.36 6.92 7.91
CA GLN A 439 6.44 7.43 7.08
C GLN A 439 7.82 7.06 7.67
N ALA A 440 8.00 7.23 8.98
CA ALA A 440 9.22 6.82 9.67
C ALA A 440 9.46 5.30 9.54
N LEU A 441 8.40 4.49 9.62
CA LEU A 441 8.46 3.03 9.45
C LEU A 441 8.89 2.64 8.03
N LEU A 442 8.35 3.31 7.00
CA LEU A 442 8.74 3.10 5.61
C LEU A 442 10.20 3.48 5.37
N GLU A 443 10.63 4.62 5.91
CA GLU A 443 12.02 5.11 5.87
C GLU A 443 13.03 4.17 6.52
N ALA A 444 12.54 3.40 7.48
CA ALA A 444 13.30 2.43 8.23
C ALA A 444 13.62 1.17 7.39
N GLN A 445 12.77 0.77 6.43
CA GLN A 445 12.90 -0.52 5.76
C GLN A 445 14.11 -0.60 4.80
N ALA A 446 14.86 -1.72 4.85
CA ALA A 446 15.93 -2.03 3.91
C ALA A 446 16.05 -3.55 3.59
N PRO A 447 16.49 -3.93 2.37
CA PRO A 447 16.78 -5.32 2.00
C PRO A 447 17.86 -5.93 2.90
N ASP A 448 17.77 -7.23 3.18
CA ASP A 448 18.81 -8.04 3.86
C ASP A 448 19.30 -7.55 5.25
N LEU A 449 18.73 -6.48 5.80
CA LEU A 449 18.98 -6.01 7.15
C LEU A 449 18.24 -6.89 8.16
N LEU A 450 18.98 -7.66 8.94
CA LEU A 450 18.42 -8.35 10.10
C LEU A 450 18.17 -7.31 11.20
N ASP A 451 17.05 -7.45 11.89
CA ASP A 451 16.85 -6.80 13.18
C ASP A 451 18.04 -7.18 14.11
N PRO A 452 18.62 -6.27 14.91
CA PRO A 452 19.57 -6.58 15.96
C PRO A 452 19.26 -7.89 16.71
N SER A 453 17.99 -8.18 17.01
CA SER A 453 17.58 -9.43 17.66
C SER A 453 17.79 -10.68 16.80
N GLY A 454 17.66 -10.57 15.47
CA GLY A 454 17.90 -11.66 14.53
C GLY A 454 19.33 -12.16 14.61
N TYR A 455 20.29 -11.30 14.94
CA TYR A 455 21.68 -11.71 15.14
C TYR A 455 21.89 -12.66 16.33
N GLY A 456 20.91 -12.81 17.21
CA GLY A 456 20.96 -13.85 18.25
C GLY A 456 20.31 -15.19 17.84
N GLU A 457 19.79 -15.32 16.61
CA GLU A 457 19.24 -16.60 16.15
C GLU A 457 20.36 -17.63 15.93
N PRO A 458 20.16 -18.90 16.34
CA PRO A 458 21.17 -19.96 16.21
C PRO A 458 21.68 -20.15 14.78
N ASP A 459 20.81 -19.96 13.78
CA ASP A 459 21.15 -20.15 12.37
C ASP A 459 22.17 -19.11 11.87
N LEU A 460 22.14 -17.89 12.39
CA LEU A 460 23.06 -16.83 12.01
C LEU A 460 24.43 -16.99 12.67
N LEU A 461 24.44 -17.40 13.94
CA LEU A 461 25.67 -17.83 14.62
C LEU A 461 26.31 -19.03 13.90
N ARG A 462 25.51 -20.03 13.51
CA ARG A 462 25.95 -21.20 12.73
C ARG A 462 26.50 -20.79 11.37
N LYS A 463 25.81 -19.90 10.66
CA LYS A 463 26.27 -19.36 9.37
C LYS A 463 27.61 -18.63 9.52
N TYR A 464 27.73 -17.75 10.52
CA TYR A 464 28.98 -17.04 10.81
C TYR A 464 30.13 -18.01 11.12
N ALA A 465 29.88 -19.02 11.96
CA ALA A 465 30.86 -20.06 12.28
C ALA A 465 31.33 -20.80 11.03
N ARG A 466 30.39 -21.24 10.19
CA ARG A 466 30.66 -21.92 8.92
C ARG A 466 31.52 -21.06 7.99
N GLU A 467 31.15 -19.80 7.78
CA GLU A 467 31.90 -18.87 6.93
C GLU A 467 33.34 -18.67 7.45
N LYS A 468 33.52 -18.52 8.76
CA LYS A 468 34.85 -18.35 9.36
C LYS A 468 35.71 -19.61 9.32
N LEU A 469 35.11 -20.79 9.48
CA LEU A 469 35.78 -22.07 9.26
C LEU A 469 36.21 -22.22 7.79
N GLN A 470 35.35 -21.88 6.83
CA GLN A 470 35.64 -21.92 5.40
C GLN A 470 36.81 -20.99 5.05
N GLU A 471 36.74 -19.72 5.48
CA GLU A 471 37.80 -18.73 5.27
C GLU A 471 39.14 -19.24 5.83
N ARG A 472 39.14 -19.80 7.05
CA ARG A 472 40.36 -20.24 7.71
C ARG A 472 40.97 -21.49 7.08
N ILE A 473 40.16 -22.50 6.76
CA ILE A 473 40.64 -23.73 6.11
C ILE A 473 41.14 -23.43 4.70
N LEU A 474 40.45 -22.56 3.96
CA LEU A 474 40.90 -22.11 2.64
C LEU A 474 42.25 -21.37 2.73
N LEU A 475 42.44 -20.54 3.76
CA LEU A 475 43.69 -19.81 3.97
C LEU A 475 44.86 -20.73 4.38
N ASP A 476 44.62 -21.67 5.30
CA ASP A 476 45.67 -22.55 5.84
C ASP A 476 46.04 -23.69 4.86
N HIS A 477 45.08 -24.20 4.08
CA HIS A 477 45.27 -25.38 3.24
C HIS A 477 45.00 -25.18 1.74
N GLY A 478 44.44 -24.03 1.32
CA GLY A 478 44.15 -23.76 -0.09
C GLY A 478 42.98 -24.57 -0.66
N VAL A 479 42.19 -25.23 0.19
CA VAL A 479 41.06 -26.08 -0.19
C VAL A 479 39.76 -25.46 0.27
N ALA A 480 38.81 -25.27 -0.65
CA ALA A 480 37.44 -24.91 -0.30
C ALA A 480 36.71 -26.18 0.15
N VAL A 481 36.24 -26.18 1.40
CA VAL A 481 35.45 -27.27 1.98
C VAL A 481 34.13 -26.74 2.49
N ASP A 482 33.13 -27.60 2.64
CA ASP A 482 31.90 -27.27 3.33
C ASP A 482 31.92 -27.85 4.76
N PRO A 483 32.06 -27.03 5.82
CA PRO A 483 32.15 -27.54 7.20
C PRO A 483 30.90 -28.30 7.67
N ASP A 484 29.73 -28.04 7.09
CA ASP A 484 28.51 -28.80 7.40
C ASP A 484 28.53 -30.22 6.79
N ALA A 485 29.33 -30.45 5.75
CA ALA A 485 29.53 -31.77 5.13
C ALA A 485 30.68 -32.57 5.76
N ILE A 486 31.37 -32.00 6.75
CA ILE A 486 32.47 -32.64 7.46
C ILE A 486 31.95 -33.14 8.80
N THR A 487 32.00 -34.45 9.01
CA THR A 487 31.59 -35.06 10.27
C THR A 487 32.80 -35.33 11.15
N VAL A 488 32.82 -34.79 12.36
CA VAL A 488 33.86 -35.05 13.36
C VAL A 488 33.35 -36.05 14.38
N HIS A 489 34.10 -37.13 14.54
CA HIS A 489 33.83 -38.16 15.54
C HIS A 489 34.75 -37.95 16.75
N THR A 490 34.18 -37.89 17.93
CA THR A 490 34.88 -37.84 19.22
C THR A 490 34.39 -38.97 20.12
N ALA A 491 35.22 -39.40 21.06
CA ALA A 491 34.85 -40.42 22.03
C ALA A 491 35.28 -39.99 23.44
N SER A 492 34.31 -39.91 24.34
CA SER A 492 34.54 -39.64 25.75
C SER A 492 34.77 -40.97 26.47
N ILE A 493 35.95 -41.12 27.08
CA ILE A 493 36.29 -42.28 27.89
C ILE A 493 36.22 -41.85 29.35
N GLU A 494 35.27 -42.37 30.13
CA GLU A 494 35.30 -42.24 31.59
C GLU A 494 36.49 -43.04 32.12
N ILE A 495 37.57 -42.34 32.47
CA ILE A 495 38.73 -42.95 33.14
C ILE A 495 38.49 -42.87 34.65
N ASP A 496 38.35 -44.02 35.30
CA ASP A 496 38.25 -44.13 36.76
C ASP A 496 39.45 -43.39 37.42
N PRO A 497 39.26 -42.42 38.35
CA PRO A 497 40.33 -41.55 38.86
C PRO A 497 41.50 -42.26 39.56
N GLY A 498 41.42 -43.59 39.73
CA GLY A 498 42.48 -44.43 40.30
C GLY A 498 43.54 -44.91 39.30
N ILE A 499 43.40 -44.66 37.99
CA ILE A 499 44.36 -45.12 36.97
C ILE A 499 45.52 -44.13 36.85
N ILE A 500 46.66 -44.47 37.44
CA ILE A 500 47.94 -43.78 37.19
C ILE A 500 48.50 -44.28 35.86
N ILE A 501 48.55 -43.41 34.85
CA ILE A 501 49.22 -43.71 33.57
C ILE A 501 50.72 -43.44 33.75
N ASP A 502 51.50 -44.51 33.96
CA ASP A 502 52.96 -44.50 33.87
C ASP A 502 53.38 -44.72 32.42
N THR A 503 54.12 -43.78 31.82
CA THR A 503 54.37 -43.72 30.38
C THR A 503 55.41 -44.72 29.84
N ASP A 504 55.96 -45.63 30.67
CA ASP A 504 57.18 -46.38 30.32
C ASP A 504 57.12 -47.93 30.40
N TYR A 505 55.96 -48.61 30.51
CA TYR A 505 55.94 -50.09 30.45
C TYR A 505 54.80 -50.76 29.68
N THR A 506 55.16 -51.88 29.03
CA THR A 506 54.36 -52.76 28.17
C THR A 506 53.22 -53.46 28.92
N TYR A 507 52.00 -53.32 28.41
CA TYR A 507 50.75 -53.90 28.95
C TYR A 507 50.74 -55.44 28.95
N VAL A 508 50.36 -56.06 30.09
CA VAL A 508 50.00 -57.49 30.20
C VAL A 508 48.61 -57.61 30.84
N GLY A 509 47.66 -58.15 30.08
CA GLY A 509 46.48 -58.87 30.60
C GLY A 509 45.22 -58.04 30.87
N PRO A 510 44.03 -58.61 30.64
CA PRO A 510 42.78 -57.87 30.42
C PRO A 510 42.13 -57.48 31.76
N SER A 511 41.78 -56.20 31.90
CA SER A 511 40.75 -55.81 32.88
C SER A 511 39.45 -55.65 32.11
N GLU A 512 38.52 -56.58 32.35
CA GLU A 512 37.11 -56.51 31.92
C GLU A 512 36.38 -55.40 32.69
N VAL A 513 36.69 -54.15 32.36
CA VAL A 513 35.78 -53.03 32.56
C VAL A 513 35.60 -52.47 31.17
N GLU A 514 34.44 -52.73 30.54
CA GLU A 514 34.08 -52.02 29.31
C GLU A 514 34.03 -50.53 29.69
N PRO A 515 34.96 -49.68 29.21
CA PRO A 515 34.81 -48.26 29.43
C PRO A 515 33.49 -47.84 28.82
N ASN A 516 32.70 -47.05 29.54
CA ASN A 516 31.57 -46.35 28.93
C ASN A 516 32.17 -45.37 27.92
N ILE A 517 32.25 -45.80 26.67
CA ILE A 517 32.70 -44.98 25.55
C ILE A 517 31.46 -44.32 24.98
N GLU A 518 31.24 -43.07 25.36
CA GLU A 518 30.23 -42.26 24.69
C GLU A 518 30.83 -41.65 23.43
N THR A 519 30.41 -42.13 22.28
CA THR A 519 30.80 -41.55 20.98
C THR A 519 29.85 -40.44 20.60
N GLN A 520 30.42 -39.30 20.19
CA GLN A 520 29.66 -38.18 19.65
C GLN A 520 30.06 -37.94 18.20
N GLN A 521 29.05 -37.62 17.38
CA GLN A 521 29.21 -37.22 15.99
C GLN A 521 28.56 -35.86 15.81
N ARG A 522 29.29 -34.92 15.22
CA ARG A 522 28.86 -33.54 14.95
C ARG A 522 29.42 -33.08 13.62
N SER A 523 28.76 -32.13 12.97
CA SER A 523 29.43 -31.40 11.89
C SER A 523 30.60 -30.56 12.43
N LEU A 524 31.56 -30.20 11.59
CA LEU A 524 32.65 -29.30 11.98
C LEU A 524 32.11 -27.92 12.42
N THR A 525 31.02 -27.46 11.81
CA THR A 525 30.32 -26.23 12.23
C THR A 525 29.80 -26.34 13.65
N GLU A 526 29.05 -27.40 13.97
CA GLU A 526 28.47 -27.62 15.30
C GLU A 526 29.57 -27.77 16.37
N LEU A 527 30.61 -28.54 16.07
CA LEU A 527 31.75 -28.70 16.98
C LEU A 527 32.46 -27.38 17.28
N SER A 528 32.52 -26.45 16.31
CA SER A 528 33.13 -25.12 16.53
C SER A 528 32.31 -24.18 17.43
N LEU A 529 31.02 -24.48 17.60
CA LEU A 529 30.12 -23.77 18.52
C LEU A 529 30.16 -24.36 19.94
N GLU A 530 30.73 -25.56 20.10
CA GLU A 530 30.97 -26.18 21.39
C GLU A 530 32.28 -25.67 22.00
N ASN A 531 32.26 -25.34 23.30
CA ASN A 531 33.44 -24.81 23.99
C ASN A 531 34.37 -25.97 24.40
N ILE A 532 35.40 -26.25 23.59
CA ILE A 532 36.37 -27.34 23.86
C ILE A 532 37.34 -26.91 24.96
N ALA A 533 37.32 -27.60 26.10
CA ALA A 533 38.19 -27.33 27.24
C ALA A 533 39.68 -27.46 26.88
N VAL A 534 40.54 -26.64 27.51
CA VAL A 534 42.01 -26.67 27.32
C VAL A 534 42.59 -28.05 27.64
N THR A 535 41.92 -28.81 28.50
CA THR A 535 42.32 -30.12 29.02
C THR A 535 41.56 -31.28 28.37
N ASP A 536 40.90 -31.08 27.21
CA ASP A 536 40.18 -32.14 26.52
C ASP A 536 41.15 -33.10 25.79
N ILE A 537 41.82 -33.91 26.61
CA ILE A 537 42.76 -34.94 26.17
C ILE A 537 42.01 -36.01 25.36
N ASN A 538 40.73 -36.26 25.66
CA ASN A 538 39.89 -37.20 24.92
C ASN A 538 39.68 -36.73 23.48
N PHE A 539 39.41 -35.44 23.25
CA PHE A 539 39.32 -34.86 21.91
C PHE A 539 40.61 -35.03 21.10
N LEU A 540 41.76 -34.70 21.70
CA LEU A 540 43.06 -34.80 21.04
C LEU A 540 43.44 -36.25 20.69
N LEU A 541 42.96 -37.24 21.45
CA LEU A 541 43.22 -38.66 21.23
C LEU A 541 42.24 -39.32 20.26
N THR A 542 41.00 -38.83 20.16
CA THR A 542 39.90 -39.55 19.48
C THR A 542 39.30 -38.80 18.29
N GLY A 543 39.54 -37.49 18.18
CA GLY A 543 38.99 -36.62 17.14
C GLY A 543 39.38 -37.04 15.72
N ARG A 544 38.40 -37.38 14.88
CA ARG A 544 38.62 -37.74 13.47
C ARG A 544 37.57 -37.08 12.58
N ALA A 545 38.00 -36.43 11.50
CA ALA A 545 37.12 -35.80 10.52
C ALA A 545 36.91 -36.66 9.28
N PHE A 546 35.67 -36.73 8.82
CA PHE A 546 35.22 -37.50 7.66
C PHE A 546 34.45 -36.61 6.69
N ASP A 547 34.53 -36.91 5.39
CA ASP A 547 33.71 -36.26 4.37
C ASP A 547 32.32 -36.92 4.24
N ASP A 548 31.54 -36.46 3.27
CA ASP A 548 30.18 -36.96 2.96
C ASP A 548 30.15 -38.41 2.47
N GLN A 549 31.32 -39.00 2.16
CA GLN A 549 31.50 -40.39 1.73
C GLN A 549 32.13 -41.25 2.84
N GLU A 550 32.16 -40.76 4.09
CA GLU A 550 32.79 -41.40 5.24
C GLU A 550 34.31 -41.66 5.06
N GLN A 551 34.99 -40.91 4.19
CA GLN A 551 36.43 -41.00 4.01
C GLN A 551 37.15 -40.04 4.97
N LEU A 552 38.25 -40.53 5.56
CA LEU A 552 39.05 -39.77 6.51
C LEU A 552 39.74 -38.57 5.82
N ILE A 553 39.50 -37.36 6.32
CA ILE A 553 40.14 -36.14 5.85
C ILE A 553 41.45 -35.93 6.60
N SER A 554 42.55 -36.45 6.05
CA SER A 554 43.84 -36.53 6.73
C SER A 554 44.48 -35.18 7.12
N PHE A 555 44.20 -34.09 6.40
CA PHE A 555 44.72 -32.76 6.76
C PHE A 555 43.97 -32.13 7.95
N LEU A 556 42.74 -32.55 8.22
CA LEU A 556 41.94 -32.15 9.39
C LEU A 556 42.25 -33.07 10.59
N SER A 557 43.52 -33.12 11.00
CA SER A 557 43.96 -33.89 12.17
C SER A 557 43.35 -33.36 13.48
N ALA A 558 43.25 -34.20 14.52
CA ALA A 558 42.74 -33.78 15.84
C ALA A 558 43.43 -32.53 16.40
N GLY A 559 44.77 -32.43 16.26
CA GLY A 559 45.53 -31.26 16.71
C GLY A 559 45.25 -30.00 15.88
N TYR A 560 45.02 -30.15 14.57
CA TYR A 560 44.58 -29.04 13.72
C TYR A 560 43.15 -28.60 14.08
N LEU A 561 42.20 -29.53 14.23
CA LEU A 561 40.83 -29.21 14.63
C LEU A 561 40.77 -28.51 15.99
N PHE A 562 41.55 -28.98 16.97
CA PHE A 562 41.64 -28.37 18.29
C PHE A 562 42.19 -26.94 18.23
N SER A 563 43.29 -26.72 17.51
CA SER A 563 43.86 -25.37 17.34
C SER A 563 42.94 -24.46 16.52
N LEU A 564 42.36 -24.96 15.44
CA LEU A 564 41.40 -24.26 14.60
C LEU A 564 40.23 -23.73 15.43
N ILE A 565 39.55 -24.59 16.19
CA ILE A 565 38.36 -24.21 16.97
C ILE A 565 38.73 -23.19 18.06
N ARG A 566 39.84 -23.42 18.76
CA ARG A 566 40.31 -22.52 19.84
C ARG A 566 40.78 -21.17 19.33
N ASP A 567 41.51 -21.13 18.21
CA ASP A 567 42.01 -19.89 17.62
C ASP A 567 40.87 -19.10 16.96
N LEU A 568 39.89 -19.79 16.36
CA LEU A 568 38.72 -19.18 15.76
C LEU A 568 37.82 -18.54 16.83
N ASN A 569 37.73 -19.13 18.03
CA ASN A 569 36.95 -18.65 19.18
C ASN A 569 35.65 -17.96 18.74
N VAL A 570 34.75 -18.77 18.16
CA VAL A 570 33.57 -18.26 17.45
C VAL A 570 32.72 -17.38 18.38
N GLY A 571 32.54 -17.78 19.64
CA GLY A 571 31.75 -17.02 20.62
C GLY A 571 32.25 -15.60 20.83
N GLU A 572 33.50 -15.42 21.26
CA GLU A 572 34.06 -14.10 21.55
C GLU A 572 34.18 -13.23 20.28
N ASN A 573 34.59 -13.84 19.16
CA ASN A 573 34.72 -13.11 17.90
C ASN A 573 33.36 -12.73 17.30
N TYR A 574 32.30 -13.52 17.54
CA TYR A 574 30.94 -13.16 17.15
C TYR A 574 30.42 -11.98 17.97
N VAL A 575 30.63 -11.97 19.29
CA VAL A 575 30.31 -10.81 20.15
C VAL A 575 31.01 -9.53 19.66
N ARG A 576 32.29 -9.62 19.28
CA ARG A 576 33.05 -8.47 18.72
C ARG A 576 32.52 -8.04 17.35
N PHE A 577 32.15 -9.00 16.51
CA PHE A 577 31.50 -8.75 15.22
C PHE A 577 30.18 -8.00 15.41
N LEU A 578 29.31 -8.44 16.33
CA LEU A 578 28.04 -7.78 16.61
C LEU A 578 28.21 -6.35 17.13
N ASN A 579 29.15 -6.13 18.06
CA ASN A 579 29.49 -4.78 18.52
C ASN A 579 29.91 -3.88 17.34
N THR A 580 30.70 -4.42 16.41
CA THR A 580 31.16 -3.66 15.25
C THR A 580 29.99 -3.36 14.31
N GLU A 581 29.25 -4.39 13.90
CA GLU A 581 28.15 -4.31 12.94
C GLU A 581 26.99 -3.44 13.43
N LEU A 582 26.55 -3.60 14.68
CA LEU A 582 25.35 -2.94 15.20
C LEU A 582 25.63 -1.51 15.70
N LEU A 583 26.81 -1.24 16.27
CA LEU A 583 27.07 0.06 16.91
C LEU A 583 27.95 0.99 16.06
N THR A 584 28.99 0.46 15.42
CA THR A 584 30.06 1.30 14.85
C THR A 584 30.09 1.33 13.33
N SER A 585 29.62 0.28 12.67
CA SER A 585 29.58 0.18 11.22
C SER A 585 28.70 1.28 10.61
N THR A 586 28.92 1.61 9.34
CA THR A 586 28.08 2.59 8.64
C THR A 586 26.61 2.15 8.58
N ALA A 587 26.37 0.84 8.49
CA ALA A 587 25.03 0.25 8.48
C ALA A 587 24.39 0.31 9.89
N GLY A 588 25.16 0.03 10.95
CA GLY A 588 24.72 0.13 12.35
C GLY A 588 24.37 1.57 12.75
N GLN A 589 25.18 2.54 12.33
CA GLN A 589 24.86 3.97 12.55
C GLN A 589 23.57 4.39 11.83
N TRP A 590 23.37 3.93 10.60
CA TRP A 590 22.13 4.15 9.86
C TRP A 590 20.94 3.50 10.57
N HIS A 591 21.11 2.27 11.07
CA HIS A 591 20.08 1.55 11.82
C HIS A 591 19.68 2.29 13.10
N ARG A 592 20.66 2.76 13.88
CA ARG A 592 20.42 3.58 15.08
C ARG A 592 19.58 4.83 14.77
N GLU A 593 19.92 5.54 13.69
CA GLU A 593 19.20 6.75 13.28
C GLU A 593 17.75 6.46 12.87
N ARG A 594 17.51 5.38 12.12
CA ARG A 594 16.16 4.98 11.73
C ARG A 594 15.36 4.49 12.92
N PHE A 595 15.97 3.73 13.83
CA PHE A 595 15.34 3.31 15.08
C PHE A 595 14.90 4.53 15.90
N ALA A 596 15.79 5.50 16.09
CA ALA A 596 15.47 6.73 16.81
C ALA A 596 14.33 7.52 16.14
N SER A 597 14.30 7.61 14.80
CA SER A 597 13.23 8.28 14.07
C SER A 597 11.87 7.59 14.27
N VAL A 598 11.82 6.27 14.15
CA VAL A 598 10.58 5.50 14.36
C VAL A 598 10.10 5.62 15.80
N MET A 599 11.01 5.42 16.76
CA MET A 599 10.67 5.50 18.18
C MET A 599 10.16 6.90 18.55
N ARG A 600 10.75 7.96 18.00
CA ARG A 600 10.28 9.34 18.20
C ARG A 600 8.86 9.53 17.67
N ALA A 601 8.56 9.05 16.47
CA ALA A 601 7.24 9.18 15.86
C ALA A 601 6.20 8.36 16.64
N GLN A 602 6.57 7.16 17.09
CA GLN A 602 5.74 6.34 17.98
C GLN A 602 5.44 7.04 19.30
N MET A 603 6.47 7.55 20.00
CA MET A 603 6.28 8.23 21.28
C MET A 603 5.39 9.49 21.14
N ARG A 604 5.41 10.17 19.99
CA ARG A 604 4.50 11.30 19.72
C ARG A 604 3.05 10.84 19.59
N LEU A 605 2.82 9.74 18.88
CA LEU A 605 1.50 9.13 18.77
C LEU A 605 0.98 8.68 20.14
N ASP A 606 1.80 7.92 20.88
CA ASP A 606 1.49 7.41 22.22
C ASP A 606 1.19 8.55 23.21
N ALA A 607 1.93 9.66 23.13
CA ALA A 607 1.69 10.83 23.98
C ALA A 607 0.36 11.54 23.64
N LEU A 608 -0.03 11.59 22.36
CA LEU A 608 -1.32 12.13 21.94
C LEU A 608 -2.47 11.25 22.41
N GLU A 609 -2.36 9.93 22.26
CA GLU A 609 -3.36 8.99 22.77
C GLU A 609 -3.49 9.10 24.29
N ALA A 610 -2.37 9.13 25.01
CA ALA A 610 -2.38 9.26 26.46
C ALA A 610 -3.03 10.57 26.93
N LYS A 611 -2.87 11.65 26.15
CA LYS A 611 -3.52 12.93 26.40
C LYS A 611 -5.03 12.84 26.19
N MET A 612 -5.46 12.26 25.07
CA MET A 612 -6.89 12.10 24.75
C MET A 612 -7.59 11.14 25.71
N ALA A 613 -6.89 10.11 26.20
CA ALA A 613 -7.36 9.17 27.21
C ALA A 613 -7.34 9.71 28.64
N GLY A 614 -6.68 10.85 28.89
CA GLY A 614 -6.58 11.45 30.21
C GLY A 614 -5.64 10.73 31.18
N ASP A 615 -4.56 10.13 30.68
CA ASP A 615 -3.59 9.40 31.53
C ASP A 615 -2.56 10.30 32.21
N PHE A 616 -2.41 11.53 31.74
CA PHE A 616 -1.61 12.53 32.44
C PHE A 616 -2.36 13.01 33.68
N LEU A 617 -1.62 13.46 34.69
CA LEU A 617 -2.25 13.97 35.90
C LEU A 617 -3.08 15.20 35.51
N GLY A 618 -4.37 15.15 35.82
CA GLY A 618 -5.28 16.27 35.57
C GLY A 618 -4.83 17.51 36.33
N ASP A 619 -5.09 18.67 35.75
CA ASP A 619 -4.48 19.92 36.20
C ASP A 619 -5.16 20.52 37.43
N GLY A 620 -6.01 19.75 38.13
CA GLY A 620 -6.71 20.20 39.33
C GLY A 620 -7.54 21.47 39.16
N GLY A 621 -7.99 21.80 37.94
CA GLY A 621 -8.71 23.04 37.64
C GLY A 621 -7.81 24.25 37.34
N LEU A 622 -6.52 24.04 37.06
CA LEU A 622 -5.62 25.08 36.58
C LEU A 622 -6.06 25.62 35.19
N PRO A 623 -5.66 26.85 34.84
CA PRO A 623 -5.88 27.41 33.51
C PRO A 623 -5.41 26.45 32.39
N PRO A 624 -6.07 26.44 31.21
CA PRO A 624 -5.70 25.58 30.07
C PRO A 624 -4.21 25.69 29.66
N GLU A 625 -3.59 26.82 29.96
CA GLU A 625 -2.19 27.12 29.68
C GLU A 625 -1.22 26.33 30.56
N LEU A 626 -1.67 25.88 31.73
CA LEU A 626 -0.94 25.02 32.67
C LEU A 626 -1.40 23.56 32.57
N ALA A 627 -2.30 23.27 31.63
CA ALA A 627 -2.88 21.96 31.46
C ALA A 627 -1.95 20.93 30.79
N ASN A 628 -2.13 19.64 31.07
CA ASN A 628 -1.40 18.51 30.49
C ASN A 628 0.13 18.68 30.59
N ARG A 629 0.62 19.03 31.78
CA ARG A 629 2.05 19.27 32.02
C ARG A 629 2.94 18.10 31.58
N GLY A 630 2.56 16.86 31.91
CA GLY A 630 3.29 15.67 31.47
C GLY A 630 3.41 15.57 29.94
N TYR A 631 2.33 15.85 29.20
CA TYR A 631 2.35 15.91 27.74
C TYR A 631 3.30 17.01 27.20
N LYS A 632 3.36 18.17 27.86
CA LYS A 632 4.28 19.26 27.45
C LYS A 632 5.74 18.88 27.66
N TRP A 633 6.06 18.17 28.75
CA TRP A 633 7.41 17.64 28.97
C TRP A 633 7.80 16.67 27.86
N LEU A 634 6.90 15.74 27.51
CA LEU A 634 7.11 14.81 26.40
C LEU A 634 7.30 15.54 25.08
N ALA A 635 6.45 16.53 24.76
CA ALA A 635 6.60 17.33 23.55
C ALA A 635 7.97 18.03 23.48
N ALA A 636 8.42 18.65 24.59
CA ALA A 636 9.71 19.33 24.65
C ALA A 636 10.90 18.39 24.40
N VAL A 637 10.91 17.20 25.01
CA VAL A 637 11.99 16.23 24.82
C VAL A 637 11.90 15.54 23.44
N LEU A 638 10.70 15.32 22.92
CA LEU A 638 10.51 14.75 21.58
C LEU A 638 10.83 15.76 20.48
N ASP A 639 10.67 17.06 20.68
CA ASP A 639 11.08 18.08 19.72
C ASP A 639 12.61 18.25 19.70
N HIS A 640 13.26 18.12 20.86
CA HIS A 640 14.70 18.17 21.03
C HIS A 640 15.23 16.96 21.85
N PRO A 641 15.43 15.79 21.21
CA PRO A 641 15.82 14.55 21.90
C PRO A 641 17.19 14.59 22.56
N ALA A 642 18.14 15.28 21.94
CA ALA A 642 19.45 15.52 22.54
C ALA A 642 19.35 16.57 23.66
N GLU A 643 20.06 16.34 24.77
CA GLU A 643 20.23 17.34 25.80
C GLU A 643 20.96 18.57 25.24
N GLY A 644 20.40 19.76 25.44
CA GLY A 644 20.95 21.00 24.90
C GLY A 644 20.14 22.23 25.30
N ASN A 645 20.70 23.41 25.03
CA ASN A 645 20.05 24.69 25.35
C ASN A 645 18.86 25.02 24.44
N ASP A 646 18.71 24.29 23.34
CA ASP A 646 17.62 24.48 22.38
C ASP A 646 16.31 23.80 22.83
N ARG A 647 16.35 22.94 23.86
CA ARG A 647 15.15 22.30 24.42
C ARG A 647 14.32 23.33 25.18
N ALA A 648 13.04 23.45 24.80
CA ALA A 648 12.11 24.35 25.46
C ALA A 648 11.96 24.02 26.95
N ALA A 649 12.04 25.05 27.81
CA ALA A 649 11.66 24.93 29.20
C ALA A 649 10.14 24.85 29.32
N VAL A 650 9.64 24.04 30.26
CA VAL A 650 8.21 23.95 30.57
C VAL A 650 8.02 24.50 31.98
N GLU A 651 7.15 25.50 32.12
CA GLU A 651 6.91 26.19 33.40
C GLU A 651 8.21 26.77 34.02
N GLY A 652 9.16 27.16 33.16
CA GLY A 652 10.46 27.68 33.59
C GLY A 652 11.48 26.63 34.03
N HIS A 653 11.12 25.34 33.99
CA HIS A 653 12.01 24.23 34.34
C HIS A 653 12.64 23.60 33.10
N ARG A 654 13.94 23.30 33.20
CA ARG A 654 14.63 22.45 32.23
C ARG A 654 14.15 21.02 32.41
N ILE A 655 13.81 20.39 31.29
CA ILE A 655 13.26 19.03 31.28
C ILE A 655 14.36 18.04 30.90
N GLN A 656 14.49 16.99 31.70
CA GLN A 656 15.50 15.94 31.57
C GLN A 656 14.82 14.59 31.31
N VAL A 657 15.56 13.71 30.62
CA VAL A 657 15.20 12.30 30.42
C VAL A 657 16.26 11.45 31.09
N SER A 658 15.84 10.47 31.88
CA SER A 658 16.72 9.57 32.63
C SER A 658 16.36 8.11 32.37
N GLN A 659 17.37 7.25 32.31
CA GLN A 659 17.21 5.79 32.35
C GLN A 659 17.05 5.31 33.79
N LEU A 660 16.30 4.22 33.94
CA LEU A 660 16.10 3.57 35.23
C LEU A 660 17.22 2.56 35.52
N SER A 661 17.87 2.68 36.67
CA SER A 661 18.77 1.66 37.20
C SER A 661 18.26 1.13 38.55
N ILE A 662 18.32 -0.19 38.72
CA ILE A 662 17.96 -0.90 39.95
C ILE A 662 19.20 -1.61 40.48
N ASN A 663 19.68 -1.22 41.65
CA ASN A 663 20.88 -1.79 42.29
C ASN A 663 22.10 -1.83 41.35
N GLY A 664 22.25 -0.81 40.49
CA GLY A 664 23.34 -0.73 39.51
C GLY A 664 23.08 -1.45 38.18
N VAL A 665 21.91 -2.08 38.02
CA VAL A 665 21.47 -2.70 36.76
C VAL A 665 20.54 -1.76 36.01
N THR A 666 20.99 -1.22 34.88
CA THR A 666 20.17 -0.38 34.00
C THR A 666 19.12 -1.24 33.29
N LEU A 667 17.85 -0.84 33.38
CA LEU A 667 16.74 -1.48 32.69
C LEU A 667 16.53 -0.83 31.33
N SER A 668 16.65 -1.63 30.27
CA SER A 668 16.58 -1.17 28.89
C SER A 668 15.18 -0.68 28.52
N GLY A 669 15.10 0.42 27.76
CA GLY A 669 13.85 0.97 27.22
C GLY A 669 12.94 1.70 28.23
N ILE A 670 13.21 1.64 29.54
CA ILE A 670 12.43 2.37 30.55
C ILE A 670 13.01 3.77 30.73
N LEU A 671 12.21 4.79 30.44
CA LEU A 671 12.63 6.20 30.53
C LEU A 671 11.75 6.96 31.52
N LEU A 672 12.35 7.91 32.22
CA LEU A 672 11.64 8.85 33.09
C LEU A 672 11.90 10.26 32.59
N VAL A 673 10.83 11.04 32.43
CA VAL A 673 10.87 12.43 31.97
C VAL A 673 10.33 13.33 33.08
N GLY A 674 11.10 14.35 33.45
CA GLY A 674 10.71 15.29 34.50
C GLY A 674 11.58 16.53 34.52
N ALA A 675 11.36 17.41 35.50
CA ALA A 675 12.25 18.54 35.72
C ALA A 675 13.64 18.05 36.15
N GLU A 676 14.68 18.72 35.65
CA GLU A 676 16.09 18.46 36.04
C GLU A 676 16.28 18.53 37.57
N SER A 677 15.49 19.38 38.25
CA SER A 677 15.42 19.46 39.71
C SER A 677 14.10 18.88 40.21
N LEU A 678 14.13 17.62 40.66
CA LEU A 678 12.98 16.94 41.26
C LEU A 678 12.52 17.55 42.60
N SER A 679 13.38 18.32 43.27
CA SER A 679 12.99 19.14 44.42
C SER A 679 12.10 20.32 44.05
N SER A 680 12.16 20.77 42.78
CA SER A 680 11.30 21.85 42.27
C SER A 680 9.97 21.30 41.78
N VAL A 681 10.00 20.18 41.04
CA VAL A 681 8.80 19.46 40.60
C VAL A 681 9.02 17.97 40.77
N ALA A 682 8.35 17.36 41.74
CA ALA A 682 8.55 15.95 42.09
C ALA A 682 7.98 14.97 41.06
N SER A 683 7.00 15.41 40.26
CA SER A 683 6.28 14.55 39.32
C SER A 683 7.15 14.08 38.17
N LEU A 684 6.85 12.87 37.70
CA LEU A 684 7.60 12.17 36.65
C LEU A 684 6.64 11.57 35.64
N VAL A 685 6.99 11.66 34.36
CA VAL A 685 6.34 10.87 33.31
C VAL A 685 7.20 9.65 33.02
N VAL A 686 6.64 8.48 33.26
CA VAL A 686 7.29 7.19 33.04
C VAL A 686 6.89 6.68 31.66
N PHE A 687 7.89 6.31 30.87
CA PHE A 687 7.73 5.60 29.62
C PHE A 687 8.09 4.12 29.79
N THR A 688 7.09 3.25 29.59
CA THR A 688 7.22 1.79 29.63
C THR A 688 6.76 1.22 28.27
N PRO A 689 7.66 1.09 27.29
CA PRO A 689 7.28 0.60 25.96
C PRO A 689 6.82 -0.85 26.04
N GLN A 690 5.74 -1.22 25.33
CA GLN A 690 5.26 -2.60 25.24
C GLN A 690 4.84 -3.20 26.59
N VAL A 691 4.43 -2.34 27.50
CA VAL A 691 3.92 -2.76 28.80
C VAL A 691 2.63 -3.59 28.62
N PRO A 692 2.42 -4.68 29.39
CA PRO A 692 1.29 -5.61 29.19
C PRO A 692 -0.10 -4.96 29.23
N ASP A 693 -0.24 -3.87 29.99
CA ASP A 693 -1.48 -3.13 30.18
C ASP A 693 -1.76 -2.06 29.10
N GLY A 694 -0.86 -1.89 28.12
CA GLY A 694 -1.02 -0.95 27.01
C GLY A 694 -0.84 0.54 27.37
N ARG A 695 -0.44 0.89 28.60
CA ARG A 695 -0.20 2.28 29.00
C ARG A 695 1.28 2.66 28.91
N CYS A 696 1.73 3.00 27.70
CA CYS A 696 3.13 3.40 27.45
C CYS A 696 3.59 4.59 28.29
N PHE A 697 2.70 5.57 28.55
CA PHE A 697 3.00 6.73 29.38
C PHE A 697 2.13 6.77 30.63
N ARG A 698 2.76 7.06 31.78
CA ARG A 698 2.12 7.23 33.08
C ARG A 698 2.74 8.43 33.78
N GLU A 699 1.94 9.42 34.17
CA GLU A 699 2.43 10.49 35.04
C GLU A 699 2.20 10.09 36.51
N VAL A 700 3.28 10.11 37.30
CA VAL A 700 3.28 9.81 38.74
C VAL A 700 3.68 11.04 39.52
N SER A 701 3.09 11.22 40.71
CA SER A 701 3.24 12.45 41.49
C SER A 701 4.65 12.68 42.03
N ASP A 702 5.37 11.59 42.32
CA ASP A 702 6.72 11.58 42.88
C ASP A 702 7.39 10.19 42.72
N THR A 703 8.64 10.06 43.20
CA THR A 703 9.41 8.81 43.15
C THR A 703 8.85 7.69 44.03
N GLN A 704 8.12 8.02 45.11
CA GLN A 704 7.46 7.03 45.96
C GLN A 704 6.24 6.43 45.24
N ALA A 705 5.44 7.27 44.58
CA ALA A 705 4.35 6.86 43.72
C ALA A 705 4.85 6.00 42.56
N PHE A 706 5.99 6.36 41.95
CA PHE A 706 6.63 5.54 40.93
C PHE A 706 6.95 4.13 41.44
N GLN A 707 7.57 4.03 42.62
CA GLN A 707 7.91 2.75 43.21
C GLN A 707 6.67 1.88 43.45
N GLN A 708 5.59 2.46 44.01
CA GLN A 708 4.38 1.70 44.35
C GLN A 708 3.54 1.31 43.13
N GLN A 709 3.40 2.21 42.15
CA GLN A 709 2.47 2.05 41.02
C GLN A 709 3.12 1.42 39.79
N VAL A 710 4.46 1.33 39.74
CA VAL A 710 5.18 0.75 38.60
C VAL A 710 6.13 -0.35 39.06
N LEU A 711 7.10 -0.06 39.93
CA LEU A 711 8.14 -1.05 40.28
C LEU A 711 7.59 -2.25 41.08
N LEU A 712 6.63 -2.00 41.96
CA LEU A 712 6.05 -3.02 42.83
C LEU A 712 4.72 -3.58 42.31
N GLU A 713 4.29 -3.16 41.12
CA GLU A 713 3.06 -3.61 40.48
C GLU A 713 3.23 -5.07 39.99
N PRO A 714 2.46 -6.04 40.51
CA PRO A 714 2.65 -7.45 40.18
C PRO A 714 2.49 -7.76 38.69
N GLU A 715 1.58 -7.08 37.99
CA GLU A 715 1.35 -7.25 36.55
C GLU A 715 2.55 -6.81 35.71
N LEU A 716 3.42 -5.95 36.25
CA LEU A 716 4.61 -5.43 35.56
C LEU A 716 5.90 -6.18 35.92
N LEU A 717 5.87 -7.11 36.88
CA LEU A 717 7.09 -7.76 37.38
C LEU A 717 7.88 -8.46 36.26
N ASP A 718 7.22 -9.34 35.51
CA ASP A 718 7.90 -10.10 34.45
C ASP A 718 8.38 -9.18 33.32
N TYR A 719 7.63 -8.13 33.04
CA TYR A 719 8.02 -7.08 32.11
C TYR A 719 9.27 -6.32 32.58
N LEU A 720 9.31 -5.85 33.82
CA LEU A 720 10.46 -5.11 34.37
C LEU A 720 11.71 -5.99 34.45
N VAL A 721 11.54 -7.26 34.83
CA VAL A 721 12.64 -8.23 34.87
C VAL A 721 13.19 -8.49 33.46
N SER A 722 12.33 -8.61 32.45
CA SER A 722 12.79 -8.86 31.07
C SER A 722 13.56 -7.67 30.47
N ARG A 723 13.39 -6.45 31.00
CA ARG A 723 14.18 -5.27 30.62
C ARG A 723 15.63 -5.28 31.13
N ALA A 724 16.00 -6.19 32.03
CA ALA A 724 17.38 -6.34 32.50
C ALA A 724 18.21 -7.26 31.57
N PRO A 725 19.55 -7.09 31.53
CA PRO A 725 20.45 -8.08 30.91
C PRO A 725 20.23 -9.48 31.47
N LEU A 726 20.36 -10.53 30.63
CA LEU A 726 19.99 -11.91 30.97
C LEU A 726 20.63 -12.38 32.29
N THR A 727 21.93 -12.12 32.45
CA THR A 727 22.72 -12.46 33.64
C THR A 727 22.25 -11.75 34.93
N SER A 728 21.53 -10.64 34.79
CA SER A 728 21.05 -9.81 35.90
C SER A 728 19.57 -10.01 36.25
N GLN A 729 18.81 -10.74 35.43
CA GLN A 729 17.36 -10.91 35.62
C GLN A 729 17.01 -11.58 36.95
N ALA A 730 17.75 -12.62 37.36
CA ALA A 730 17.54 -13.29 38.64
C ALA A 730 17.77 -12.35 39.83
N HIS A 731 18.75 -11.45 39.72
CA HIS A 731 19.02 -10.43 40.74
C HIS A 731 17.89 -9.41 40.79
N VAL A 732 17.50 -8.82 39.64
CA VAL A 732 16.42 -7.82 39.55
C VAL A 732 15.09 -8.40 40.07
N ARG A 733 14.74 -9.63 39.68
CA ARG A 733 13.53 -10.32 40.17
C ARG A 733 13.53 -10.45 41.69
N ARG A 734 14.66 -10.84 42.28
CA ARG A 734 14.80 -10.95 43.75
C ARG A 734 14.58 -9.59 44.42
N VAL A 735 15.19 -8.53 43.90
CA VAL A 735 15.11 -7.17 44.48
C VAL A 735 13.68 -6.62 44.41
N LEU A 736 12.94 -6.85 43.31
CA LEU A 736 11.55 -6.40 43.14
C LEU A 736 10.53 -7.21 43.95
N THR A 737 10.88 -8.42 44.40
CA THR A 737 9.98 -9.33 45.12
C THR A 737 10.30 -9.45 46.60
N SER A 738 11.22 -10.34 46.97
CA SER A 738 11.56 -10.67 48.36
C SER A 738 12.64 -9.78 48.97
N GLY A 739 13.38 -9.03 48.14
CA GLY A 739 14.50 -8.16 48.54
C GLY A 739 14.16 -6.66 48.59
N ARG A 740 12.89 -6.28 48.77
CA ARG A 740 12.41 -4.89 48.68
C ARG A 740 13.12 -3.92 49.63
N ASP A 741 13.55 -4.38 50.80
CA ASP A 741 14.30 -3.56 51.76
C ASP A 741 15.69 -3.13 51.24
N THR A 742 16.19 -3.82 50.20
CA THR A 742 17.46 -3.54 49.52
C THR A 742 17.27 -2.92 48.14
N LEU A 743 16.03 -2.54 47.77
CA LEU A 743 15.72 -1.89 46.50
C LEU A 743 16.27 -0.45 46.53
N PHE A 744 17.31 -0.23 45.75
CA PHE A 744 17.87 1.08 45.46
C PHE A 744 17.62 1.43 44.00
N MET A 745 16.95 2.55 43.78
CA MET A 745 16.64 3.08 42.46
C MET A 745 17.52 4.30 42.19
N GLU A 746 18.12 4.33 41.01
CA GLU A 746 18.87 5.48 40.51
C GLU A 746 18.30 5.92 39.16
N LEU A 747 18.12 7.23 39.01
CA LEU A 747 17.72 7.85 37.74
C LEU A 747 18.99 8.39 37.09
N GLN A 748 19.44 7.74 36.02
CA GLN A 748 20.66 8.08 35.31
C GLN A 748 20.33 9.00 34.13
N PRO A 749 20.72 10.29 34.15
CA PRO A 749 20.44 11.19 33.03
C PRO A 749 21.01 10.67 31.71
N CYS A 750 20.22 10.72 30.64
CA CYS A 750 20.69 10.36 29.32
C CYS A 750 21.66 11.43 28.80
N THR A 751 22.92 11.06 28.56
CA THR A 751 23.89 11.94 27.90
C THR A 751 23.68 11.90 26.38
N GLY A 752 23.31 13.03 25.77
CA GLY A 752 23.01 13.09 24.33
C GLY A 752 21.54 12.76 24.02
N SER A 753 21.28 12.09 22.89
CA SER A 753 19.93 11.71 22.49
C SER A 753 19.45 10.51 23.30
N PHE A 754 18.36 10.66 24.06
CA PHE A 754 17.80 9.54 24.83
C PHE A 754 17.32 8.39 23.92
N LEU A 755 16.96 8.68 22.66
CA LEU A 755 16.56 7.69 21.67
C LEU A 755 17.74 6.80 21.25
N ASP A 756 18.93 7.39 21.12
CA ASP A 756 20.16 6.66 20.83
C ASP A 756 20.58 5.82 22.04
N ALA A 757 20.42 6.35 23.26
CA ALA A 757 20.71 5.63 24.49
C ALA A 757 19.82 4.38 24.66
N VAL A 758 18.54 4.44 24.23
CA VAL A 758 17.67 3.26 24.18
C VAL A 758 18.15 2.25 23.15
N TYR A 759 18.53 2.69 21.95
CA TYR A 759 19.09 1.79 20.94
C TYR A 759 20.31 1.03 21.48
N GLU A 760 21.24 1.75 22.11
CA GLU A 760 22.47 1.19 22.67
C GLU A 760 22.21 0.22 23.81
N SER A 761 21.28 0.52 24.73
CA SER A 761 20.91 -0.39 25.82
C SER A 761 20.26 -1.68 25.30
N GLU A 762 19.44 -1.56 24.26
CA GLU A 762 18.81 -2.71 23.63
C GLU A 762 19.82 -3.59 22.89
N VAL A 763 20.79 -3.01 22.18
CA VAL A 763 21.86 -3.76 21.49
C VAL A 763 22.75 -4.46 22.53
N ALA A 764 23.07 -3.78 23.62
CA ALA A 764 23.83 -4.38 24.72
C ALA A 764 23.10 -5.59 25.34
N ARG A 765 21.77 -5.54 25.45
CA ARG A 765 20.95 -6.67 25.92
C ARG A 765 21.00 -7.86 24.97
N VAL A 766 20.93 -7.64 23.65
CA VAL A 766 21.11 -8.70 22.63
C VAL A 766 22.49 -9.32 22.75
N ILE A 767 23.53 -8.49 22.76
CA ILE A 767 24.92 -8.96 22.81
C ILE A 767 25.17 -9.75 24.10
N SER A 768 24.63 -9.31 25.24
CA SER A 768 24.71 -10.04 26.50
C SER A 768 24.01 -11.40 26.46
N ALA A 769 22.89 -11.53 25.74
CA ALA A 769 22.18 -12.79 25.59
C ALA A 769 22.95 -13.76 24.67
N VAL A 770 23.55 -13.25 23.59
CA VAL A 770 24.40 -14.02 22.67
C VAL A 770 25.69 -14.47 23.37
N ASP A 771 26.32 -13.60 24.14
CA ASP A 771 27.53 -13.92 24.91
C ASP A 771 27.27 -15.08 25.89
N GLU A 772 26.13 -15.05 26.59
CA GLU A 772 25.69 -16.16 27.45
C GLU A 772 25.49 -17.46 26.64
N GLN A 773 24.79 -17.39 25.51
CA GLN A 773 24.53 -18.54 24.63
C GLN A 773 25.83 -19.21 24.14
N THR A 774 26.86 -18.43 23.84
CA THR A 774 28.13 -18.94 23.30
C THR A 774 29.10 -19.46 24.37
N ASN A 775 28.90 -19.10 25.64
CA ASN A 775 29.78 -19.50 26.74
C ASN A 775 29.22 -20.65 27.60
N THR A 776 27.92 -20.94 27.58
CA THR A 776 27.35 -22.06 28.34
C THR A 776 27.79 -23.41 27.77
N THR A 777 28.38 -24.29 28.60
CA THR A 777 28.76 -25.66 28.23
C THR A 777 27.53 -26.47 27.79
N TRP A 778 27.53 -26.90 26.52
CA TRP A 778 26.43 -27.64 25.86
C TRP A 778 26.14 -29.01 26.49
N GLU A 779 27.05 -29.52 27.33
CA GLU A 779 26.95 -30.85 27.96
C GLU A 779 25.94 -30.94 29.12
N THR A 780 25.39 -29.85 29.66
CA THR A 780 24.64 -29.92 30.94
C THR A 780 23.12 -29.75 30.90
N ASN A 781 22.46 -29.31 29.81
CA ASN A 781 21.01 -29.49 29.60
C ASN A 781 20.54 -28.84 28.28
N TRP A 782 20.06 -29.65 27.35
CA TRP A 782 19.38 -29.19 26.12
C TRP A 782 18.17 -28.28 26.41
N GLU A 783 17.53 -28.41 27.59
CA GLU A 783 16.45 -27.52 28.05
C GLU A 783 16.92 -26.09 28.37
N SER A 784 18.15 -25.89 28.84
CA SER A 784 18.68 -24.54 29.16
C SER A 784 19.02 -23.73 27.90
N ALA A 785 19.50 -24.39 26.84
CA ALA A 785 19.77 -23.76 25.55
C ALA A 785 18.48 -23.23 24.87
N TRP A 786 17.35 -23.92 25.04
CA TRP A 786 16.05 -23.47 24.51
C TRP A 786 15.50 -22.25 25.25
N GLU A 787 15.72 -22.13 26.56
CA GLU A 787 15.34 -20.94 27.34
C GLU A 787 16.19 -19.70 27.02
N ILE A 788 17.49 -19.88 26.73
CA ILE A 788 18.35 -18.77 26.24
C ILE A 788 17.92 -18.33 24.83
N THR A 789 17.55 -19.27 23.96
CA THR A 789 17.00 -18.98 22.62
C THR A 789 15.67 -18.21 22.70
N LYS A 790 14.81 -18.51 23.68
CA LYS A 790 13.58 -17.74 23.96
C LYS A 790 13.88 -16.33 24.49
N ALA A 791 14.88 -16.17 25.36
CA ALA A 791 15.26 -14.85 25.88
C ALA A 791 15.76 -13.91 24.78
N VAL A 792 16.53 -14.41 23.81
CA VAL A 792 16.87 -13.68 22.58
C VAL A 792 15.61 -13.38 21.76
N GLY A 793 14.71 -14.36 21.65
CA GLY A 793 13.40 -14.26 21.03
C GLY A 793 12.45 -13.20 21.63
N ASP A 794 12.54 -12.91 22.93
CA ASP A 794 11.75 -11.88 23.60
C ASP A 794 12.31 -10.47 23.35
N ILE A 795 13.62 -10.35 23.09
CA ILE A 795 14.25 -9.10 22.67
C ILE A 795 13.77 -8.69 21.27
N VAL A 796 13.35 -9.66 20.44
CA VAL A 796 12.78 -9.46 19.08
C VAL A 796 11.64 -8.46 19.03
N LEU A 797 10.85 -8.31 20.11
CA LEU A 797 9.79 -7.31 20.12
C LEU A 797 10.32 -5.88 20.25
N THR A 798 11.54 -5.62 20.73
CA THR A 798 11.99 -4.24 20.98
C THR A 798 12.59 -3.55 19.75
N PHE A 799 13.00 -4.30 18.74
CA PHE A 799 13.72 -3.80 17.55
C PHE A 799 13.02 -4.07 16.20
N ALA A 800 11.75 -4.45 16.24
CA ALA A 800 11.02 -4.88 15.06
C ALA A 800 10.35 -3.77 14.16
N PRO A 801 10.84 -2.52 14.01
CA PRO A 801 10.29 -1.65 12.98
C PRO A 801 10.62 -2.09 11.53
N PHE A 802 11.56 -3.00 11.31
CA PHE A 802 12.26 -3.05 10.02
C PHE A 802 11.84 -4.16 9.04
N LYS A 803 11.36 -5.34 9.50
CA LYS A 803 10.95 -6.43 8.58
C LYS A 803 9.57 -7.01 8.80
N VAL A 804 9.20 -7.55 9.97
CA VAL A 804 7.79 -7.81 10.35
C VAL A 804 7.74 -7.92 11.86
N ARG A 805 7.02 -7.01 12.52
CA ARG A 805 6.33 -7.11 13.83
C ARG A 805 6.32 -5.73 14.48
N LEU A 806 5.27 -4.95 14.23
CA LEU A 806 4.92 -3.89 15.17
C LEU A 806 4.50 -4.58 16.48
N PRO A 807 5.20 -4.42 17.61
CA PRO A 807 4.61 -4.66 18.91
C PRO A 807 3.65 -3.50 19.13
N ILE A 808 2.37 -3.85 19.01
CA ILE A 808 1.17 -3.03 19.14
C ILE A 808 1.04 -2.52 20.59
N ALA A 809 2.00 -1.71 21.04
CA ALA A 809 1.81 -0.88 22.23
C ALA A 809 1.24 0.49 21.86
N ALA A 810 1.46 0.92 20.61
CA ALA A 810 1.27 2.31 20.20
C ALA A 810 -0.18 2.74 19.87
N LEU A 811 -1.14 1.85 20.09
CA LEU A 811 -2.52 2.07 19.70
C LEU A 811 -3.42 1.38 20.72
N ARG A 812 -3.74 2.05 21.84
CA ARG A 812 -4.70 1.51 22.83
C ARG A 812 -6.05 1.16 22.21
N SER A 813 -6.40 1.87 21.14
CA SER A 813 -7.55 1.65 20.27
C SER A 813 -7.52 0.33 19.52
N PHE A 814 -6.35 -0.11 19.07
CA PHE A 814 -6.22 -1.28 18.19
C PHE A 814 -5.75 -2.54 18.93
N TYR A 815 -5.09 -2.42 20.10
CA TYR A 815 -4.75 -3.58 20.94
C TYR A 815 -5.98 -4.41 21.31
N VAL A 816 -7.12 -3.75 21.59
CA VAL A 816 -8.41 -4.41 21.87
C VAL A 816 -9.00 -5.08 20.63
N ILE A 817 -8.93 -4.42 19.46
CA ILE A 817 -9.36 -4.98 18.16
C ILE A 817 -8.49 -6.19 17.78
N TRP A 818 -7.18 -6.09 17.99
CA TRP A 818 -6.18 -7.12 17.73
C TRP A 818 -6.40 -8.36 18.60
N GLN A 819 -6.63 -8.22 19.91
CA GLN A 819 -6.91 -9.38 20.77
C GLN A 819 -8.20 -10.11 20.36
N GLY A 820 -9.21 -9.40 19.86
CA GLY A 820 -10.42 -10.00 19.29
C GLY A 820 -10.19 -10.74 17.97
N VAL A 821 -9.25 -10.29 17.13
CA VAL A 821 -8.95 -10.89 15.81
C VAL A 821 -7.90 -12.02 15.91
N ALA A 822 -6.86 -11.84 16.74
CA ALA A 822 -5.76 -12.79 16.92
C ALA A 822 -6.20 -14.09 17.63
N THR A 823 -7.28 -14.04 18.42
CA THR A 823 -7.91 -15.24 18.99
C THR A 823 -8.65 -16.09 17.95
N MET A 824 -8.85 -15.58 16.72
CA MET A 824 -9.59 -16.25 15.64
C MET A 824 -8.76 -16.59 14.38
N ALA A 825 -7.51 -16.13 14.27
CA ALA A 825 -6.68 -16.32 13.07
C ALA A 825 -5.62 -17.41 13.25
N ALA A 826 -5.57 -18.38 12.33
CA ALA A 826 -4.61 -19.48 12.34
C ALA A 826 -3.21 -19.10 11.79
N ASP A 827 -3.07 -17.95 11.10
CA ASP A 827 -1.80 -17.52 10.53
C ASP A 827 -1.44 -16.09 10.95
N LYS A 828 -0.23 -15.92 11.51
CA LYS A 828 0.22 -14.73 12.24
C LYS A 828 1.04 -13.76 11.40
N ALA A 829 1.38 -14.11 10.15
CA ALA A 829 2.38 -13.40 9.35
C ALA A 829 1.85 -12.14 8.60
N SER A 830 0.58 -12.08 8.23
CA SER A 830 0.01 -11.00 7.40
C SER A 830 -0.78 -9.94 8.18
N ALA A 831 -1.11 -10.22 9.45
CA ALA A 831 -1.92 -9.36 10.33
C ALA A 831 -1.37 -7.93 10.60
N PRO A 832 -0.04 -7.65 10.61
CA PRO A 832 0.48 -6.30 10.85
C PRO A 832 0.28 -5.32 9.68
N LEU A 833 0.35 -5.79 8.42
CA LEU A 833 0.11 -4.96 7.23
C LEU A 833 -1.35 -4.46 7.21
N TYR A 834 -2.28 -5.35 7.58
CA TYR A 834 -3.70 -5.03 7.70
C TYR A 834 -4.00 -4.02 8.81
N LEU A 835 -3.15 -3.92 9.85
CA LEU A 835 -3.32 -2.98 10.96
C LEU A 835 -2.88 -1.56 10.59
N VAL A 836 -1.75 -1.41 9.89
CA VAL A 836 -1.32 -0.11 9.33
C VAL A 836 -2.30 0.36 8.27
N GLN A 837 -2.77 -0.56 7.42
CA GLN A 837 -3.81 -0.25 6.44
C GLN A 837 -5.12 0.14 7.15
N ALA A 838 -5.53 -0.55 8.21
CA ALA A 838 -6.71 -0.17 9.00
C ALA A 838 -6.56 1.21 9.69
N ALA A 839 -5.36 1.55 10.17
CA ALA A 839 -5.06 2.85 10.77
C ALA A 839 -5.05 3.98 9.74
N LEU A 840 -4.47 3.76 8.56
CA LEU A 840 -4.55 4.70 7.43
C LEU A 840 -6.00 4.85 6.95
N LEU A 841 -6.74 3.75 6.86
CA LEU A 841 -8.18 3.77 6.51
C LEU A 841 -9.04 4.48 7.56
N LEU A 842 -8.65 4.45 8.85
CA LEU A 842 -9.26 5.21 9.93
C LEU A 842 -8.95 6.70 9.84
N ALA A 843 -7.68 7.03 9.62
CA ALA A 843 -7.23 8.38 9.35
C ALA A 843 -7.93 9.00 8.13
N ASP A 844 -8.14 8.21 7.08
CA ASP A 844 -8.88 8.62 5.87
C ASP A 844 -10.39 8.77 6.13
N GLY A 845 -10.94 8.02 7.09
CA GLY A 845 -12.35 8.12 7.51
C GLY A 845 -12.67 9.28 8.47
N LEU A 846 -11.67 9.94 9.05
CA LEU A 846 -11.85 11.11 9.92
C LEU A 846 -12.18 12.37 9.11
N ALA A 847 -13.46 12.53 8.78
CA ALA A 847 -14.03 13.73 8.17
C ALA A 847 -14.09 14.88 9.19
N LEU A 848 -13.37 15.98 8.95
CA LEU A 848 -13.29 17.14 9.85
C LEU A 848 -13.45 18.44 9.04
N PRO A 849 -14.69 18.85 8.75
CA PRO A 849 -14.96 19.91 7.78
C PRO A 849 -14.56 21.29 8.30
N LYS A 850 -13.74 22.01 7.52
CA LYS A 850 -13.54 23.48 7.54
C LYS A 850 -13.29 23.97 6.11
N GLY A 851 -13.63 25.22 5.80
CA GLY A 851 -13.38 25.81 4.47
C GLY A 851 -11.94 25.59 3.99
N ARG A 852 -11.77 25.23 2.72
CA ARG A 852 -10.46 24.92 2.12
C ARG A 852 -9.57 26.16 2.21
N ARG A 853 -8.45 26.05 2.94
CA ARG A 853 -7.60 27.21 3.23
C ARG A 853 -6.91 27.68 1.95
N VAL A 854 -6.95 28.98 1.67
CA VAL A 854 -6.00 29.62 0.75
C VAL A 854 -5.07 30.48 1.56
N LYS A 855 -3.77 30.22 1.44
CA LYS A 855 -2.74 31.03 2.05
C LYS A 855 -2.46 32.18 1.07
N THR A 856 -2.39 33.41 1.58
CA THR A 856 -1.57 34.42 0.91
C THR A 856 -0.17 33.85 0.75
N PRO A 857 0.60 34.25 -0.27
CA PRO A 857 2.02 34.00 -0.30
C PRO A 857 2.62 34.70 0.92
N ALA A 858 2.59 33.99 2.06
CA ALA A 858 3.55 34.22 3.10
C ALA A 858 4.88 34.08 2.37
N ALA A 859 5.80 35.03 2.60
CA ALA A 859 7.21 34.79 2.32
C ALA A 859 7.43 33.32 2.65
N ASN A 860 7.65 32.50 1.60
CA ASN A 860 7.60 31.05 1.69
C ASN A 860 8.25 30.65 3.00
N SER A 861 7.77 29.61 3.69
CA SER A 861 8.60 28.98 4.71
C SER A 861 10.01 28.85 4.11
N ILE A 862 10.92 29.72 4.53
CA ILE A 862 12.25 29.85 3.96
C ILE A 862 12.86 28.50 4.27
N GLY A 863 12.92 27.65 3.25
CA GLY A 863 13.09 26.23 3.43
C GLY A 863 14.46 25.99 4.03
N ARG A 864 14.51 25.56 5.29
CA ARG A 864 15.69 24.83 5.75
C ARG A 864 15.82 23.62 4.84
N SER A 865 17.02 23.41 4.30
CA SER A 865 17.32 22.24 3.49
C SER A 865 16.80 20.97 4.16
N VAL A 866 16.10 20.12 3.42
CA VAL A 866 15.69 18.79 3.90
C VAL A 866 16.87 17.80 3.89
N LEU A 867 17.99 18.17 3.27
CA LEU A 867 19.15 17.31 3.12
C LEU A 867 19.90 17.18 4.45
N ASP A 868 19.69 16.06 5.14
CA ASP A 868 20.43 15.72 6.34
C ASP A 868 21.93 15.63 6.00
N PRO A 869 22.80 16.49 6.58
CA PRO A 869 24.24 16.49 6.34
C PRO A 869 24.95 15.16 6.57
N LYS A 870 24.32 14.18 7.24
CA LYS A 870 24.81 12.82 7.44
C LYS A 870 24.64 11.90 6.22
N THR A 871 23.72 12.22 5.32
CA THR A 871 23.48 11.48 4.07
C THR A 871 24.39 11.92 2.92
N ALA A 872 25.24 12.93 3.16
CA ALA A 872 26.20 13.43 2.19
C ALA A 872 27.30 12.39 1.89
N VAL A 873 27.83 12.41 0.67
CA VAL A 873 29.02 11.62 0.34
C VAL A 873 30.24 12.16 1.08
N ALA A 874 31.09 11.26 1.58
CA ALA A 874 32.24 11.60 2.42
C ALA A 874 33.22 12.60 1.78
N LYS A 875 33.34 12.59 0.44
CA LYS A 875 34.10 13.58 -0.33
C LYS A 875 33.32 13.95 -1.58
N ILE A 876 33.27 15.25 -1.89
CA ILE A 876 32.68 15.76 -3.13
C ILE A 876 33.49 15.18 -4.31
N PRO A 877 32.84 14.49 -5.26
CA PRO A 877 33.53 13.99 -6.44
C PRO A 877 34.11 15.14 -7.27
N GLY A 878 35.36 15.00 -7.73
CA GLY A 878 35.94 15.92 -8.71
C GLY A 878 35.28 15.77 -10.09
N GLY A 879 35.24 16.87 -10.86
CA GLY A 879 34.74 16.89 -12.24
C GLY A 879 33.22 16.99 -12.39
N LEU A 880 32.51 17.42 -11.35
CA LEU A 880 31.06 17.63 -11.38
C LEU A 880 30.68 18.78 -12.33
N LYS A 881 29.74 18.53 -13.23
CA LYS A 881 29.15 19.54 -14.13
C LYS A 881 27.73 19.87 -13.67
N LEU A 882 27.46 21.13 -13.35
CA LEU A 882 26.10 21.58 -13.05
C LEU A 882 25.23 21.45 -14.30
N ARG A 883 24.04 20.88 -14.12
CA ARG A 883 22.99 20.79 -15.13
C ARG A 883 21.96 21.89 -14.88
N ASP A 884 21.55 22.56 -15.93
CA ASP A 884 20.56 23.63 -15.92
C ASP A 884 19.34 23.33 -16.83
N ASP A 885 19.30 22.12 -17.40
CA ASP A 885 18.34 21.70 -18.39
C ASP A 885 17.24 20.78 -17.83
N GLY A 886 15.98 21.03 -18.24
CA GLY A 886 14.83 20.17 -17.93
C GLY A 886 14.70 19.84 -16.43
N PHE A 887 14.42 18.56 -16.14
CA PHE A 887 14.30 18.05 -14.76
C PHE A 887 15.67 17.89 -14.06
N TYR A 888 16.79 18.07 -14.76
CA TYR A 888 18.14 18.05 -14.19
C TYR A 888 18.57 19.40 -13.60
N LYS A 889 17.76 20.45 -13.75
CA LYS A 889 18.07 21.79 -13.24
C LYS A 889 18.55 21.75 -11.79
N GLY A 890 19.74 22.28 -11.55
CA GLY A 890 20.37 22.42 -10.23
C GLY A 890 21.06 21.16 -9.68
N VAL A 891 21.05 20.06 -10.43
CA VAL A 891 21.78 18.81 -10.10
C VAL A 891 23.13 18.80 -10.80
N TYR A 892 24.13 18.21 -10.14
CA TYR A 892 25.47 18.04 -10.69
C TYR A 892 25.65 16.63 -11.27
N GLU A 893 26.09 16.53 -12.51
CA GLU A 893 26.36 15.27 -13.19
C GLU A 893 27.86 14.95 -13.18
N LYS A 894 28.20 13.67 -12.96
CA LYS A 894 29.51 13.10 -13.22
C LYS A 894 29.38 11.96 -14.21
N THR A 895 30.04 12.08 -15.35
CA THR A 895 30.08 11.05 -16.41
C THR A 895 31.43 10.32 -16.33
N PRO A 896 31.49 9.07 -15.85
CA PRO A 896 32.71 8.27 -15.86
C PRO A 896 32.93 7.66 -17.26
N ASP A 897 34.20 7.49 -17.68
CA ASP A 897 34.52 6.83 -18.96
C ASP A 897 33.97 5.39 -18.96
N GLY A 898 33.06 5.10 -19.90
CA GLY A 898 32.49 3.76 -20.10
C GLY A 898 31.41 3.33 -19.09
N ALA A 899 30.90 4.22 -18.24
CA ALA A 899 29.85 3.91 -17.26
C ALA A 899 28.69 4.92 -17.28
N ALA A 900 27.55 4.56 -16.68
CA ALA A 900 26.39 5.43 -16.58
C ALA A 900 26.67 6.68 -15.73
N SER A 901 26.08 7.81 -16.12
CA SER A 901 26.17 9.08 -15.40
C SER A 901 25.64 8.97 -13.96
N ARG A 902 26.33 9.63 -13.03
CA ARG A 902 25.93 9.76 -11.62
C ARG A 902 25.55 11.19 -11.32
N PHE A 903 24.51 11.38 -10.53
CA PHE A 903 23.95 12.70 -10.22
C PHE A 903 24.09 13.03 -8.75
N TYR A 904 24.29 14.33 -8.45
CA TYR A 904 24.53 14.84 -7.12
C TYR A 904 23.78 16.14 -6.86
N ALA A 905 23.02 16.21 -5.76
CA ALA A 905 22.57 17.47 -5.21
C ALA A 905 23.71 18.08 -4.40
N VAL A 906 24.00 19.38 -4.55
CA VAL A 906 25.05 20.06 -3.76
C VAL A 906 24.40 21.18 -2.97
N GLN A 907 24.59 21.16 -1.65
CA GLN A 907 24.13 22.20 -0.75
C GLN A 907 25.10 22.39 0.41
N ASN A 908 25.34 23.64 0.80
CA ASN A 908 26.22 24.03 1.92
C ASN A 908 27.61 23.35 1.89
N GLY A 909 28.21 23.23 0.70
CA GLY A 909 29.53 22.60 0.54
C GLY A 909 29.55 21.09 0.78
N LYS A 910 28.39 20.42 0.75
CA LYS A 910 28.24 18.96 0.78
C LYS A 910 27.57 18.47 -0.50
N ALA A 911 27.97 17.29 -0.97
CA ALA A 911 27.35 16.62 -2.11
C ALA A 911 26.53 15.42 -1.63
N TYR A 912 25.39 15.19 -2.24
CA TYR A 912 24.44 14.15 -1.90
C TYR A 912 24.18 13.35 -3.16
N ALA A 913 24.42 12.03 -3.12
CA ALA A 913 24.13 11.19 -4.27
C ALA A 913 22.62 11.18 -4.51
N VAL A 914 22.19 11.43 -5.73
CA VAL A 914 20.76 11.44 -6.08
C VAL A 914 20.51 10.61 -7.32
N ARG A 915 19.31 10.03 -7.39
CA ARG A 915 18.78 9.38 -8.59
C ARG A 915 17.43 10.00 -8.90
N TYR A 916 17.18 10.27 -10.17
CA TYR A 916 15.87 10.72 -10.58
C TYR A 916 14.88 9.55 -10.52
N ASP A 917 13.80 9.72 -9.76
CA ASP A 917 12.68 8.81 -9.74
C ASP A 917 11.63 9.36 -10.71
N ALA A 918 11.52 8.71 -11.86
CA ALA A 918 10.56 9.08 -12.87
C ALA A 918 9.12 8.95 -12.34
N ASP A 919 8.85 7.96 -11.50
CA ASP A 919 7.50 7.61 -11.01
C ASP A 919 6.87 8.73 -10.20
N SER A 920 7.68 9.37 -9.38
CA SER A 920 7.28 10.50 -8.56
C SER A 920 7.71 11.85 -9.15
N ALA A 921 8.41 11.85 -10.29
CA ALA A 921 9.08 13.01 -10.88
C ALA A 921 9.79 13.87 -9.83
N ALA A 922 10.59 13.21 -8.99
CA ALA A 922 11.36 13.82 -7.92
C ALA A 922 12.76 13.22 -7.89
N TRP A 923 13.72 13.97 -7.36
CA TRP A 923 15.05 13.44 -7.10
C TRP A 923 15.01 12.65 -5.79
N ARG A 924 15.61 11.47 -5.76
CA ARG A 924 15.71 10.61 -4.58
C ARG A 924 17.12 10.67 -4.04
N VAL A 925 17.28 11.06 -2.78
CA VAL A 925 18.57 11.03 -2.07
C VAL A 925 18.94 9.58 -1.79
N ILE A 926 20.11 9.18 -2.27
CA ILE A 926 20.73 7.90 -1.98
C ILE A 926 21.64 8.10 -0.77
N ASP A 927 21.28 7.49 0.35
CA ASP A 927 22.19 7.41 1.49
C ASP A 927 23.35 6.44 1.14
N PRO A 928 24.61 6.91 1.07
CA PRO A 928 25.73 6.05 0.71
C PRO A 928 25.97 4.93 1.74
N ARG A 929 25.44 5.05 2.96
CA ARG A 929 25.56 4.03 4.01
C ARG A 929 24.63 2.83 3.77
N ARG A 930 23.50 3.06 3.07
CA ARG A 930 22.52 2.05 2.66
C ARG A 930 21.84 2.44 1.34
N PRO A 931 22.54 2.29 0.19
CA PRO A 931 22.01 2.71 -1.11
C PRO A 931 20.84 1.84 -1.59
N ASP A 932 20.70 0.65 -1.02
CA ASP A 932 19.67 -0.36 -1.27
C ASP A 932 18.38 -0.16 -0.44
N ALA A 933 18.34 0.82 0.47
CA ALA A 933 17.15 1.09 1.30
C ALA A 933 15.89 1.23 0.45
N TYR A 934 14.78 0.62 0.92
CA TYR A 934 13.53 0.58 0.16
C TYR A 934 12.97 1.98 -0.07
N TYR A 935 13.11 2.86 0.92
CA TYR A 935 12.72 4.27 0.84
C TYR A 935 13.95 5.16 0.64
N GLN A 936 13.83 6.12 -0.27
CA GLN A 936 14.82 7.16 -0.53
C GLN A 936 14.13 8.53 -0.48
N LEU A 937 14.71 9.49 0.23
CA LEU A 937 14.11 10.81 0.49
C LEU A 937 13.85 11.53 -0.84
N PRO A 938 12.59 11.81 -1.20
CA PRO A 938 12.25 12.63 -2.35
C PRO A 938 12.58 14.09 -2.06
N ILE A 939 13.32 14.71 -2.97
CA ILE A 939 13.74 16.10 -2.90
C ILE A 939 13.48 16.81 -4.22
N GLN A 940 13.33 18.12 -4.11
CA GLN A 940 13.16 19.05 -5.21
C GLN A 940 13.81 20.38 -4.87
N LEU A 941 14.14 21.19 -5.87
CA LEU A 941 14.63 22.55 -5.66
C LEU A 941 13.45 23.51 -5.51
N ASP A 942 13.47 24.32 -4.46
CA ASP A 942 12.56 25.45 -4.32
C ASP A 942 12.96 26.64 -5.22
N ARG A 943 12.20 27.73 -5.13
CA ARG A 943 12.43 28.96 -5.93
C ARG A 943 13.75 29.67 -5.59
N GLN A 944 14.38 29.34 -4.48
CA GLN A 944 15.66 29.88 -4.01
C GLN A 944 16.84 28.96 -4.33
N ASN A 945 16.62 27.88 -5.09
CA ASN A 945 17.58 26.81 -5.36
C ASN A 945 18.05 26.08 -4.08
N VAL A 946 17.16 25.93 -3.09
CA VAL A 946 17.36 25.11 -1.89
C VAL A 946 16.62 23.79 -2.06
N TRP A 947 17.28 22.68 -1.71
CA TRP A 947 16.66 21.37 -1.74
C TRP A 947 15.68 21.20 -0.58
N VAL A 948 14.40 21.00 -0.91
CA VAL A 948 13.29 20.78 0.02
C VAL A 948 12.65 19.41 -0.21
N HIS A 949 11.81 18.95 0.72
CA HIS A 949 11.08 17.69 0.57
C HIS A 949 10.16 17.76 -0.66
N ALA A 950 10.20 16.74 -1.52
CA ALA A 950 9.24 16.62 -2.60
C ALA A 950 8.01 15.83 -2.13
N SER A 951 6.83 16.45 -2.24
CA SER A 951 5.57 15.81 -1.90
C SER A 951 5.28 14.66 -2.86
N VAL A 952 5.60 13.44 -2.43
CA VAL A 952 5.26 12.19 -3.12
C VAL A 952 4.28 11.43 -2.24
N GLY A 953 3.24 10.82 -2.81
CA GLY A 953 2.24 10.07 -2.02
C GLY A 953 2.87 8.93 -1.21
N LEU A 954 2.28 8.58 -0.05
CA LEU A 954 2.68 7.44 0.77
C LEU A 954 2.67 6.14 -0.05
N ARG A 955 3.61 5.23 0.23
CA ARG A 955 3.60 3.86 -0.33
C ARG A 955 2.42 3.08 0.23
N GLY A 956 1.32 3.22 -0.49
CA GLY A 956 0.02 2.57 -0.32
C GLY A 956 -0.88 2.79 -1.55
N GLY A 957 -0.54 3.74 -2.42
CA GLY A 957 -1.03 3.82 -3.79
C GLY A 957 0.16 3.86 -4.76
N LYS A 958 0.38 2.79 -5.52
CA LYS A 958 1.47 2.73 -6.52
C LYS A 958 1.26 3.78 -7.61
N LYS A 959 2.33 4.50 -7.95
CA LYS A 959 2.51 5.28 -9.18
C LYS A 959 3.81 4.82 -9.81
N HIS A 960 3.79 4.63 -11.12
CA HIS A 960 4.98 4.42 -11.93
C HIS A 960 4.99 5.48 -13.06
N SER A 961 6.14 5.82 -13.65
CA SER A 961 6.28 6.72 -14.80
C SER A 961 7.52 6.38 -15.65
N LYS A 962 7.37 6.51 -16.98
CA LYS A 962 8.49 6.53 -17.96
C LYS A 962 8.78 7.97 -18.41
N PRO A 963 10.05 8.33 -18.68
CA PRO A 963 10.46 9.68 -19.03
C PRO A 963 10.16 10.04 -20.50
N LYS A 964 9.74 11.28 -20.76
CA LYS A 964 9.64 11.88 -22.09
C LYS A 964 10.75 12.93 -22.24
N SER A 965 11.58 12.79 -23.27
CA SER A 965 12.69 13.69 -23.57
C SER A 965 12.22 15.02 -24.17
N SER A 966 13.02 16.05 -23.90
CA SER A 966 12.87 17.44 -24.32
C SER A 966 12.78 17.64 -25.83
N SER A 967 11.85 18.50 -26.26
CA SER A 967 11.73 19.01 -27.62
C SER A 967 12.89 19.96 -27.98
N GLY A 968 13.68 19.58 -28.99
CA GLY A 968 14.53 20.50 -29.74
C GLY A 968 13.95 20.70 -31.14
N SER A 969 13.71 21.95 -31.50
CA SER A 969 13.23 22.39 -32.82
C SER A 969 14.26 22.08 -33.91
N GLY A 970 13.80 21.50 -35.02
CA GLY A 970 14.61 21.24 -36.21
C GLY A 970 13.80 20.55 -37.30
N SER A 971 13.45 21.31 -38.33
CA SER A 971 12.87 20.83 -39.59
C SER A 971 13.79 19.81 -40.27
N ASP A 972 13.31 18.61 -40.55
CA ASP A 972 13.42 18.00 -41.88
C ASP A 972 12.67 16.66 -41.95
N SER A 973 12.08 16.42 -43.10
CA SER A 973 11.30 15.24 -43.50
C SER A 973 12.11 13.93 -43.39
N GLY A 974 11.57 12.96 -42.67
CA GLY A 974 12.01 11.56 -42.72
C GLY A 974 11.49 10.74 -41.54
N SER A 975 10.44 9.94 -41.75
CA SER A 975 9.98 8.93 -40.78
C SER A 975 11.07 7.88 -40.52
N PRO A 976 11.41 7.55 -39.26
CA PRO A 976 12.15 6.33 -38.95
C PRO A 976 11.23 5.22 -38.40
N ASP A 977 11.43 4.04 -38.97
CA ASP A 977 11.00 2.67 -38.66
C ASP A 977 10.09 2.36 -37.44
N ASN A 978 8.93 1.77 -37.76
CA ASN A 978 8.09 0.95 -36.89
C ASN A 978 8.64 -0.51 -36.87
N GLY A 979 9.61 -0.79 -36.02
CA GLY A 979 10.07 -2.16 -35.74
C GLY A 979 9.44 -2.71 -34.46
N HIS A 980 8.74 -3.84 -34.56
CA HIS A 980 8.12 -4.64 -33.48
C HIS A 980 6.64 -4.38 -33.13
N ARG A 981 5.73 -4.62 -34.09
CA ARG A 981 4.40 -5.20 -33.80
C ARG A 981 4.45 -6.71 -34.05
N VAL A 982 4.08 -7.53 -33.07
CA VAL A 982 4.03 -9.00 -33.19
C VAL A 982 2.94 -9.39 -34.20
N LYS A 983 3.33 -10.00 -35.33
CA LYS A 983 2.40 -10.53 -36.35
C LYS A 983 1.73 -11.79 -35.80
N ARG A 984 0.39 -11.81 -35.64
CA ARG A 984 -0.34 -13.03 -35.20
C ARG A 984 -0.84 -13.91 -36.35
N TYR A 985 -0.98 -13.38 -37.56
CA TYR A 985 -1.48 -14.13 -38.71
C TYR A 985 -0.77 -13.75 -40.02
N GLU A 986 -0.45 -14.75 -40.82
CA GLU A 986 -0.02 -14.62 -42.23
C GLU A 986 -1.24 -14.78 -43.15
N ILE A 987 -1.36 -13.93 -44.18
CA ILE A 987 -2.48 -13.99 -45.13
C ILE A 987 -2.07 -14.81 -46.36
N ASP A 988 -2.74 -15.93 -46.58
CA ASP A 988 -2.62 -16.75 -47.78
C ASP A 988 -3.59 -16.27 -48.88
N LEU A 989 -3.04 -15.82 -50.01
CA LEU A 989 -3.78 -15.45 -51.23
C LEU A 989 -3.66 -16.50 -52.34
N GLU A 990 -2.99 -17.63 -52.11
CA GLU A 990 -2.70 -18.64 -53.12
C GLU A 990 -3.99 -19.23 -53.72
N GLY A 991 -4.14 -19.07 -55.04
CA GLY A 991 -5.31 -19.48 -55.82
C GLY A 991 -6.55 -18.60 -55.62
N PHE A 992 -6.50 -17.54 -54.80
CA PHE A 992 -7.66 -16.69 -54.51
C PHE A 992 -8.09 -15.86 -55.73
N PHE A 993 -7.15 -15.23 -56.43
CA PHE A 993 -7.43 -14.40 -57.61
C PHE A 993 -7.99 -15.20 -58.80
N GLU A 994 -7.74 -16.51 -58.84
CA GLU A 994 -8.28 -17.44 -59.85
C GLU A 994 -9.60 -18.07 -59.40
N SER A 995 -10.02 -17.84 -58.15
CA SER A 995 -11.20 -18.47 -57.57
C SER A 995 -12.49 -18.00 -58.21
N ARG A 996 -13.51 -18.87 -58.18
CA ARG A 996 -14.86 -18.54 -58.66
C ARG A 996 -15.48 -17.37 -57.90
N ASN A 997 -15.16 -17.25 -56.61
CA ASN A 997 -15.66 -16.18 -55.73
C ASN A 997 -15.07 -14.82 -56.11
N PHE A 998 -13.76 -14.76 -56.38
CA PHE A 998 -13.10 -13.53 -56.84
C PHE A 998 -13.60 -13.10 -58.22
N ASN A 999 -13.69 -14.03 -59.17
CA ASN A 999 -14.20 -13.76 -60.52
C ASN A 999 -15.66 -13.30 -60.54
N ASN A 1000 -16.48 -13.74 -59.58
CA ASN A 1000 -17.84 -13.26 -59.43
C ASN A 1000 -17.87 -11.83 -58.85
N ALA A 1001 -17.05 -11.53 -57.85
CA ALA A 1001 -16.95 -10.18 -57.29
C ALA A 1001 -16.45 -9.15 -58.32
N LEU A 1002 -15.57 -9.55 -59.23
CA LEU A 1002 -15.05 -8.70 -60.31
C LEU A 1002 -16.14 -8.18 -61.26
N LYS A 1003 -17.30 -8.85 -61.34
CA LYS A 1003 -18.43 -8.42 -62.19
C LYS A 1003 -19.27 -7.30 -61.56
N ASP A 1004 -19.21 -7.18 -60.23
CA ASP A 1004 -20.06 -6.28 -59.44
C ASP A 1004 -19.30 -5.05 -58.91
N ILE A 1005 -18.01 -4.94 -59.25
CA ILE A 1005 -17.08 -3.98 -58.67
C ILE A 1005 -16.33 -3.22 -59.78
N ASP A 1006 -16.55 -1.90 -59.87
CA ASP A 1006 -15.78 -1.02 -60.75
C ASP A 1006 -14.46 -0.60 -60.08
N GLY A 1007 -13.33 -1.03 -60.64
CA GLY A 1007 -11.97 -0.69 -60.20
C GLY A 1007 -10.99 -1.86 -60.19
N ASP A 1008 -9.72 -1.60 -59.91
CA ASP A 1008 -8.70 -2.65 -59.82
C ASP A 1008 -8.82 -3.40 -58.49
N LEU A 1009 -9.61 -4.48 -58.50
CA LEU A 1009 -9.88 -5.31 -57.34
C LEU A 1009 -8.64 -6.04 -56.82
N VAL A 1010 -7.72 -6.39 -57.72
CA VAL A 1010 -6.46 -7.05 -57.37
C VAL A 1010 -5.60 -6.07 -56.56
N ALA A 1011 -5.38 -4.87 -57.10
CA ALA A 1011 -4.57 -3.84 -56.43
C ALA A 1011 -5.14 -3.44 -55.06
N ALA A 1012 -6.47 -3.44 -54.91
CA ALA A 1012 -7.09 -3.12 -53.63
C ALA A 1012 -6.94 -4.22 -52.58
N VAL A 1013 -7.04 -5.50 -52.97
CA VAL A 1013 -6.80 -6.64 -52.09
C VAL A 1013 -5.35 -6.64 -51.64
N GLU A 1014 -4.40 -6.47 -52.56
CA GLU A 1014 -2.98 -6.39 -52.24
C GLU A 1014 -2.67 -5.21 -51.30
N LYS A 1015 -3.27 -4.04 -51.55
CA LYS A 1015 -3.10 -2.86 -50.70
C LYS A 1015 -3.67 -3.06 -49.29
N ALA A 1016 -4.81 -3.74 -49.16
CA ALA A 1016 -5.41 -4.05 -47.87
C ALA A 1016 -4.58 -5.07 -47.07
N VAL A 1017 -4.04 -6.10 -47.74
CA VAL A 1017 -3.13 -7.07 -47.13
C VAL A 1017 -1.81 -6.41 -46.71
N LYS A 1018 -1.25 -5.53 -47.56
CA LYS A 1018 -0.05 -4.76 -47.21
C LYS A 1018 -0.28 -3.88 -45.98
N ARG A 1019 -1.41 -3.15 -45.95
CA ARG A 1019 -1.80 -2.35 -44.79
C ARG A 1019 -1.95 -3.19 -43.52
N PHE A 1020 -2.52 -4.39 -43.62
CA PHE A 1020 -2.60 -5.32 -42.51
C PHE A 1020 -1.22 -5.76 -42.00
N LEU A 1021 -0.26 -6.01 -42.90
CA LEU A 1021 1.12 -6.35 -42.53
C LEU A 1021 1.84 -5.17 -41.85
N ASP A 1022 1.58 -3.94 -42.28
CA ASP A 1022 2.17 -2.73 -41.73
C ASP A 1022 1.53 -2.33 -40.38
N ASP A 1023 0.21 -2.52 -40.23
CA ASP A 1023 -0.57 -2.14 -39.04
C ASP A 1023 -0.57 -3.20 -37.92
N GLY A 1024 0.01 -4.39 -38.12
CA GLY A 1024 0.17 -5.41 -37.07
C GLY A 1024 -1.16 -5.84 -36.41
N ASN A 1025 -2.10 -6.36 -37.22
CA ASN A 1025 -3.48 -6.77 -36.88
C ASN A 1025 -4.51 -5.65 -36.63
N GLY A 1026 -4.12 -4.37 -36.54
CA GLY A 1026 -5.06 -3.27 -36.25
C GLY A 1026 -6.18 -3.07 -37.29
N SER A 1027 -6.02 -3.61 -38.50
CA SER A 1027 -6.99 -3.54 -39.60
C SER A 1027 -7.84 -4.80 -39.79
N LEU A 1028 -7.66 -5.83 -38.96
CA LEU A 1028 -8.38 -7.10 -39.05
C LEU A 1028 -9.68 -7.04 -38.22
N HIS A 1029 -10.82 -7.32 -38.86
CA HIS A 1029 -12.13 -7.28 -38.21
C HIS A 1029 -12.74 -8.67 -38.12
N LYS A 1030 -13.37 -9.03 -36.98
CA LYS A 1030 -14.09 -10.31 -36.84
C LYS A 1030 -15.24 -10.40 -37.85
N HIS A 1031 -15.39 -11.56 -38.49
CA HIS A 1031 -16.46 -11.86 -39.46
C HIS A 1031 -17.10 -13.22 -39.12
N GLY A 1032 -18.30 -13.21 -38.56
CA GLY A 1032 -18.95 -14.43 -38.04
C GLY A 1032 -18.22 -14.99 -36.80
N ASP A 1033 -18.48 -16.25 -36.48
CA ASP A 1033 -17.96 -16.88 -35.25
C ASP A 1033 -16.46 -17.21 -35.34
N THR A 1034 -15.96 -17.53 -36.54
CA THR A 1034 -14.59 -18.03 -36.75
C THR A 1034 -13.80 -17.31 -37.86
N GLY A 1035 -14.41 -16.39 -38.61
CA GLY A 1035 -13.77 -15.71 -39.74
C GLY A 1035 -13.26 -14.29 -39.42
N PHE A 1036 -12.48 -13.75 -40.34
CA PHE A 1036 -11.97 -12.38 -40.31
C PHE A 1036 -12.29 -11.64 -41.60
N SER A 1037 -12.15 -10.31 -41.58
CA SER A 1037 -12.30 -9.48 -42.75
C SER A 1037 -11.35 -8.29 -42.75
N LEU A 1038 -10.95 -7.87 -43.95
CA LEU A 1038 -10.20 -6.64 -44.21
C LEU A 1038 -11.04 -5.69 -45.05
N ASP A 1039 -11.02 -4.42 -44.69
CA ASP A 1039 -11.68 -3.37 -45.47
C ASP A 1039 -10.95 -3.14 -46.80
N LEU A 1040 -11.70 -2.96 -47.88
CA LEU A 1040 -11.19 -2.60 -49.22
C LEU A 1040 -11.58 -1.14 -49.56
N PRO A 1041 -10.89 -0.13 -48.98
CA PRO A 1041 -11.35 1.26 -49.02
C PRO A 1041 -11.19 1.93 -50.40
N SER A 1042 -10.35 1.39 -51.28
CA SER A 1042 -9.97 2.02 -52.56
C SER A 1042 -10.86 1.64 -53.75
N ILE A 1043 -12.06 1.08 -53.51
CA ILE A 1043 -12.94 0.60 -54.59
C ILE A 1043 -14.38 1.06 -54.40
N GLY A 1044 -15.06 1.38 -55.51
CA GLY A 1044 -16.48 1.77 -55.51
C GLY A 1044 -16.75 3.21 -55.02
N GLY A 1045 -15.77 4.12 -55.12
CA GLY A 1045 -15.94 5.55 -54.82
C GLY A 1045 -16.10 5.92 -53.33
N SER A 1046 -15.77 5.02 -52.41
CA SER A 1046 -15.94 5.24 -50.97
C SER A 1046 -14.76 5.99 -50.34
N THR A 1047 -15.05 6.91 -49.40
CA THR A 1047 -14.08 7.45 -48.44
C THR A 1047 -14.47 6.94 -47.03
N GLY A 1048 -13.53 6.31 -46.31
CA GLY A 1048 -13.80 5.62 -45.03
C GLY A 1048 -13.59 4.10 -45.09
N ARG A 1049 -14.35 3.32 -44.30
CA ARG A 1049 -14.19 1.84 -44.18
C ARG A 1049 -14.56 1.03 -45.45
N GLY A 1050 -15.03 1.66 -46.52
CA GLY A 1050 -15.36 0.98 -47.79
C GLY A 1050 -16.61 0.09 -47.73
N LYS A 1051 -17.28 -0.09 -48.88
CA LYS A 1051 -18.48 -0.95 -49.02
C LYS A 1051 -18.12 -2.45 -49.04
N TRP A 1052 -16.93 -2.76 -49.52
CA TRP A 1052 -16.46 -4.10 -49.84
C TRP A 1052 -15.40 -4.58 -48.84
N ARG A 1053 -15.48 -5.85 -48.46
CA ARG A 1053 -14.51 -6.49 -47.57
C ARG A 1053 -13.96 -7.78 -48.16
N LEU A 1054 -12.67 -7.99 -47.98
CA LEU A 1054 -12.01 -9.28 -48.18
C LEU A 1054 -12.32 -10.16 -46.98
N ILE A 1055 -12.88 -11.34 -47.21
CA ILE A 1055 -13.20 -12.32 -46.17
C ILE A 1055 -12.06 -13.34 -46.09
N LEU A 1056 -11.58 -13.54 -44.87
CA LEU A 1056 -10.46 -14.40 -44.53
C LEU A 1056 -10.92 -15.47 -43.54
N GLU A 1057 -10.56 -16.72 -43.77
CA GLU A 1057 -10.90 -17.83 -42.88
C GLU A 1057 -9.62 -18.52 -42.37
N PRO A 1058 -9.58 -18.99 -41.11
CA PRO A 1058 -8.43 -19.71 -40.58
C PRO A 1058 -8.19 -20.99 -41.40
N SER A 1059 -6.97 -21.17 -41.91
CA SER A 1059 -6.59 -22.40 -42.61
C SER A 1059 -5.73 -23.31 -41.74
N LYS A 1060 -4.74 -22.75 -41.01
CA LYS A 1060 -3.84 -23.44 -40.06
C LYS A 1060 -3.41 -22.46 -38.97
N LYS A 1061 -2.78 -22.94 -37.87
CA LYS A 1061 -2.31 -22.10 -36.76
C LYS A 1061 -1.40 -20.98 -37.28
N GLY A 1062 -1.83 -19.73 -37.15
CA GLY A 1062 -1.10 -18.56 -37.63
C GLY A 1062 -1.29 -18.20 -39.12
N VAL A 1063 -2.16 -18.88 -39.88
CA VAL A 1063 -2.43 -18.58 -41.29
C VAL A 1063 -3.93 -18.41 -41.54
N ILE A 1064 -4.32 -17.28 -42.14
CA ILE A 1064 -5.69 -16.98 -42.58
C ILE A 1064 -5.73 -16.86 -44.10
N LYS A 1065 -6.64 -17.60 -44.73
CA LYS A 1065 -6.74 -17.70 -46.19
C LYS A 1065 -7.87 -16.83 -46.73
N ALA A 1066 -7.63 -16.13 -47.83
CA ALA A 1066 -8.69 -15.39 -48.52
C ALA A 1066 -9.68 -16.33 -49.21
N VAL A 1067 -10.96 -16.16 -48.90
CA VAL A 1067 -12.03 -17.06 -49.37
C VAL A 1067 -13.11 -16.35 -50.19
N ASN A 1068 -13.35 -15.05 -49.95
CA ASN A 1068 -14.42 -14.31 -50.64
C ASN A 1068 -14.24 -12.80 -50.59
N ILE A 1069 -15.01 -12.06 -51.41
CA ILE A 1069 -15.19 -10.60 -51.32
C ILE A 1069 -16.68 -10.33 -51.20
N LYS A 1070 -17.08 -9.57 -50.18
CA LYS A 1070 -18.51 -9.29 -49.90
C LYS A 1070 -18.80 -7.81 -49.75
N ASP A 1071 -19.96 -7.41 -50.25
CA ASP A 1071 -20.60 -6.15 -49.94
C ASP A 1071 -21.28 -6.26 -48.58
N THR A 1072 -20.81 -5.47 -47.61
CA THR A 1072 -21.35 -5.52 -46.23
C THR A 1072 -22.69 -4.83 -46.07
N HIS A 1073 -23.17 -4.12 -47.10
CA HIS A 1073 -24.45 -3.41 -47.10
C HIS A 1073 -25.59 -4.18 -47.80
N LYS A 1074 -25.31 -5.31 -48.47
CA LYS A 1074 -26.36 -6.20 -49.00
C LYS A 1074 -26.84 -7.16 -47.90
N LYS A 1075 -28.06 -6.95 -47.38
CA LYS A 1075 -28.75 -7.95 -46.55
C LYS A 1075 -28.92 -9.25 -47.34
N ARG A 1076 -28.63 -10.40 -46.73
CA ARG A 1076 -29.00 -11.71 -47.29
C ARG A 1076 -30.52 -11.74 -47.45
N GLY A 1077 -30.99 -11.94 -48.68
CA GLY A 1077 -32.36 -12.39 -48.94
C GLY A 1077 -32.52 -13.86 -48.63
#